data_AF-A0A416FJG2-F1
#
_entry.id   AF-A0A416FJG2-F1
#
_cell.length_a   1.000
_cell.length_b   1.000
_cell.length_c   1.000
_cell.angle_alpha   90.00
_cell.angle_beta   90.00
_cell.angle_gamma   90.00
#
_symmetry.space_group_name_H-M   'P 1'
#
loop_
_entity.id
_entity.type
_entity.pdbx_description
1 polymer ?
#
loop_
_entity_poly.entity_id
_entity_poly.type
_entity_poly.pdbx_seq_one_letter_code
_entity_poly.pdbx_strand_id
1 'polypeptide(L)'
;MKYIAHKDGERQQSVLDHLEGTANLAGIFADAFCKQDWGYCCGMLHDIGKYSDEFQKKIQTESDDRVDHATAGAQECEKKGGLYPILEYCIAGHHAGLPDYGNKSERSSLVGRLKKKIPDYHHYADEITFPQLQTMPFDPNMTPDPDFSLSVFIRMLYSCLVDADFLDTECFMQNGKTEREQGEAMNVLLKKLEDHIVDWLNVKDIDTINGRRTEILQHCMETGQSAERGLFRLTVPTGGGKTVASLAFALCHAAAHHMDHIIYVIPYTSIIEQNAAVFREILGEQNVLEHHSNVDYTSSEELRPMQLASENWDKPVVVTTNVQFFESLFASKSSKCRKLHNIANSVIIFDEAQMFPIEYLKPCLLMLEELAANYRSSIVLCTATQPAFTELFQKSWKITELCPRMEEQFSFFKRAQFENIGVVSEEVMAERLLGEHQALCVVNTKKRAQHLYQRLKGDGVFHLSTTMYPNHRRRVLKLIRSRLKQGETCILISTSLVEAGVDLDFETVYRQIAGVDSMIQAAGRCNREGKRPLQDSRVYIFDFEGAENVPSQRQQMDAAKSLLKDGADLSDPESITCYFKMLYHYKEDQMDKKEVLSEFKNKDYHFAKVGNEFRLIEEGNKTVFINREEEAGQILQQLRFQGYTKGTLRKAQQYCVSIYDKEFEKMNGAGMLRPISEDLEDFYELILDTQYTDEMGLDLGVEQGMALFIG
;
A
#
# COMPACT_ATOMS: atom_id res chain seq x y z
N MET A 1 9.89 -12.00 47.25
CA MET A 1 8.50 -11.56 47.12
C MET A 1 8.05 -11.92 45.71
N LYS A 2 6.82 -12.38 45.47
CA LYS A 2 6.41 -12.70 44.09
C LYS A 2 5.98 -11.41 43.40
N TYR A 3 6.75 -10.94 42.41
CA TYR A 3 6.41 -9.78 41.60
C TYR A 3 5.42 -10.19 40.50
N ILE A 4 4.31 -9.47 40.36
CA ILE A 4 3.23 -9.79 39.41
C ILE A 4 3.28 -8.80 38.24
N ALA A 5 3.21 -9.32 37.00
CA ALA A 5 3.07 -8.51 35.78
C ALA A 5 1.61 -8.38 35.36
N HIS A 6 0.85 -9.49 35.36
CA HIS A 6 -0.54 -9.55 34.93
C HIS A 6 -1.39 -10.36 35.92
N LYS A 7 -2.66 -9.97 36.04
CA LYS A 7 -3.66 -10.62 36.90
C LYS A 7 -4.99 -10.72 36.13
N ASP A 8 -5.57 -11.92 36.11
CA ASP A 8 -6.92 -12.18 35.58
C ASP A 8 -7.69 -13.07 36.56
N GLY A 9 -8.59 -12.46 37.33
CA GLY A 9 -9.22 -13.11 38.49
C GLY A 9 -8.17 -13.62 39.48
N GLU A 10 -8.15 -14.95 39.67
CA GLU A 10 -7.19 -15.64 40.55
C GLU A 10 -5.87 -16.00 39.85
N ARG A 11 -5.80 -15.90 38.51
CA ARG A 11 -4.57 -16.22 37.77
C ARG A 11 -3.62 -15.03 37.84
N GLN A 12 -2.34 -15.32 38.04
CA GLN A 12 -1.28 -14.33 38.13
C GLN A 12 -0.09 -14.79 37.29
N GLN A 13 0.39 -13.91 36.43
CA GLN A 13 1.66 -14.06 35.73
C GLN A 13 2.74 -13.30 36.51
N SER A 14 3.85 -13.96 36.84
CA SER A 14 4.96 -13.23 37.48
C SER A 14 5.64 -12.29 36.48
N VAL A 15 6.37 -11.30 36.98
CA VAL A 15 7.16 -10.41 36.10
C VAL A 15 8.22 -11.22 35.33
N LEU A 16 8.90 -12.16 36.00
CA LEU A 16 9.88 -13.02 35.33
C LEU A 16 9.24 -13.87 34.22
N ASP A 17 8.12 -14.55 34.49
CA ASP A 17 7.45 -15.40 33.48
C ASP A 17 7.04 -14.59 32.24
N HIS A 18 6.54 -13.37 32.44
CA HIS A 18 6.14 -12.48 31.35
C HIS A 18 7.36 -12.00 30.55
N LEU A 19 8.44 -11.59 31.22
CA LEU A 19 9.67 -11.17 30.54
C LEU A 19 10.28 -12.31 29.74
N GLU A 20 10.32 -13.53 30.27
CA GLU A 20 10.81 -14.71 29.56
C GLU A 20 9.91 -15.08 28.37
N GLY A 21 8.59 -15.05 28.53
CA GLY A 21 7.61 -15.30 27.47
C GLY A 21 7.78 -14.32 26.31
N THR A 22 7.79 -13.01 26.62
CA THR A 22 8.02 -11.94 25.65
C THR A 22 9.40 -12.04 25.01
N ALA A 23 10.47 -12.31 25.78
CA ALA A 23 11.83 -12.45 25.25
C ALA A 23 11.97 -13.61 24.28
N ASN A 24 11.38 -14.76 24.59
CA ASN A 24 11.43 -15.93 23.73
C ASN A 24 10.72 -15.66 22.39
N LEU A 25 9.51 -15.07 22.43
CA LEU A 25 8.78 -14.70 21.21
C LEU A 25 9.52 -13.62 20.40
N ALA A 26 9.96 -12.54 21.04
CA ALA A 26 10.70 -11.47 20.36
C ALA A 26 12.01 -11.98 19.75
N GLY A 27 12.69 -12.90 20.44
CA GLY A 27 13.88 -13.59 19.92
C GLY A 27 13.57 -14.43 18.68
N ILE A 28 12.49 -15.23 18.69
CA ILE A 28 12.04 -16.02 17.54
C ILE A 28 11.73 -15.10 16.35
N PHE A 29 10.99 -14.01 16.57
CA PHE A 29 10.68 -13.05 15.50
C PHE A 29 11.93 -12.39 14.92
N ALA A 30 12.90 -12.04 15.78
CA ALA A 30 14.14 -11.43 15.33
C ALA A 30 15.09 -12.42 14.64
N ASP A 31 14.91 -13.73 14.83
CA ASP A 31 15.70 -14.77 14.15
C ASP A 31 15.42 -14.81 12.64
N ALA A 32 14.24 -14.36 12.19
CA ALA A 32 13.91 -14.21 10.78
C ALA A 32 14.96 -13.37 10.01
N PHE A 33 15.62 -12.43 10.70
CA PHE A 33 16.73 -11.62 10.19
C PHE A 33 18.04 -11.79 10.99
N CYS A 34 18.22 -12.95 11.64
CA CYS A 34 19.45 -13.35 12.34
C CYS A 34 19.84 -12.41 13.50
N LYS A 35 18.86 -11.99 14.30
CA LYS A 35 19.02 -11.05 15.43
C LYS A 35 18.30 -11.54 16.69
N GLN A 36 18.22 -12.85 16.87
CA GLN A 36 17.57 -13.48 18.03
C GLN A 36 18.05 -12.91 19.37
N ASP A 37 19.36 -12.67 19.50
CA ASP A 37 19.98 -12.10 20.71
C ASP A 37 19.45 -10.70 21.04
N TRP A 38 19.23 -9.87 20.02
CA TRP A 38 18.63 -8.54 20.17
C TRP A 38 17.17 -8.61 20.58
N GLY A 39 16.37 -9.45 19.92
CA GLY A 39 14.97 -9.68 20.24
C GLY A 39 14.78 -10.15 21.69
N TYR A 40 15.53 -11.18 22.06
CA TYR A 40 15.53 -11.73 23.41
C TYR A 40 15.95 -10.70 24.46
N CYS A 41 17.06 -9.99 24.22
CA CYS A 41 17.54 -8.96 25.14
C CYS A 41 16.51 -7.83 25.31
N CYS A 42 15.85 -7.40 24.23
CA CYS A 42 14.82 -6.37 24.29
C CYS A 42 13.61 -6.82 25.12
N GLY A 43 13.12 -8.04 24.91
CA GLY A 43 11.99 -8.59 25.67
C GLY A 43 12.30 -8.79 27.16
N MET A 44 13.51 -9.24 27.52
CA MET A 44 13.89 -9.42 28.93
C MET A 44 13.95 -8.10 29.72
N LEU A 45 14.18 -6.97 29.04
CA LEU A 45 14.43 -5.70 29.69
C LEU A 45 13.26 -4.72 29.62
N HIS A 46 12.29 -4.95 28.73
CA HIS A 46 11.28 -3.92 28.42
C HIS A 46 10.46 -3.46 29.63
N ASP A 47 10.18 -4.40 30.55
CA ASP A 47 9.22 -4.21 31.64
C ASP A 47 9.77 -4.42 33.05
N ILE A 48 11.09 -4.33 33.21
CA ILE A 48 11.73 -4.45 34.54
C ILE A 48 11.26 -3.37 35.54
N GLY A 49 10.63 -2.29 35.09
CA GLY A 49 10.02 -1.30 35.99
C GLY A 49 8.83 -1.85 36.79
N LYS A 50 8.25 -2.98 36.37
CA LYS A 50 7.18 -3.68 37.10
C LYS A 50 7.66 -4.26 38.44
N TYR A 51 8.98 -4.38 38.68
CA TYR A 51 9.55 -4.76 39.99
C TYR A 51 9.40 -3.69 41.08
N SER A 52 8.95 -2.47 40.73
CA SER A 52 8.77 -1.40 41.73
C SER A 52 7.61 -1.66 42.69
N ASP A 53 7.78 -1.24 43.95
CA ASP A 53 6.74 -1.36 44.99
C ASP A 53 5.46 -0.62 44.59
N GLU A 54 5.59 0.54 43.93
CA GLU A 54 4.47 1.33 43.43
C GLU A 54 3.68 0.57 42.35
N PHE A 55 4.36 -0.13 41.43
CA PHE A 55 3.69 -0.95 40.44
C PHE A 55 3.03 -2.18 41.08
N GLN A 56 3.73 -2.85 42.01
CA GLN A 56 3.18 -4.00 42.73
C GLN A 56 1.95 -3.62 43.56
N LYS A 57 1.96 -2.45 44.20
CA LYS A 57 0.78 -1.93 44.89
C LYS A 57 -0.36 -1.70 43.91
N LYS A 58 -0.09 -1.04 42.77
CA LYS A 58 -1.09 -0.77 41.73
C LYS A 58 -1.80 -2.06 41.28
N ILE A 59 -1.04 -3.10 40.93
CA ILE A 59 -1.61 -4.35 40.39
C ILE A 59 -2.35 -5.16 41.46
N GLN A 60 -1.91 -5.11 42.71
CA GLN A 60 -2.58 -5.80 43.82
C GLN A 60 -3.90 -5.13 44.22
N THR A 61 -3.95 -3.80 44.18
CA THR A 61 -5.15 -3.02 44.54
C THR A 61 -6.05 -2.70 43.35
N GLU A 62 -5.67 -3.13 42.13
CA GLU A 62 -6.39 -2.81 40.88
C GLU A 62 -6.65 -1.30 40.73
N SER A 63 -5.63 -0.49 41.07
CA SER A 63 -5.71 0.98 41.02
C SER A 63 -5.49 1.52 39.60
N ASP A 64 -6.19 2.60 39.27
CA ASP A 64 -5.99 3.39 38.03
C ASP A 64 -4.74 4.29 38.07
N ASP A 65 -3.93 4.21 39.14
CA ASP A 65 -2.71 5.01 39.27
C ASP A 65 -1.75 4.80 38.09
N ARG A 66 -1.19 5.91 37.61
CA ARG A 66 -0.18 5.91 36.54
C ARG A 66 1.21 5.73 37.12
N VAL A 67 1.72 4.51 37.04
CA VAL A 67 3.10 4.16 37.40
C VAL A 67 3.92 3.97 36.13
N ASP A 68 5.00 4.74 35.99
CA ASP A 68 5.94 4.59 34.89
C ASP A 68 6.84 3.38 35.13
N HIS A 69 6.65 2.34 34.33
CA HIS A 69 7.45 1.12 34.34
C HIS A 69 8.26 0.96 33.05
N ALA A 70 7.78 1.50 31.93
CA ALA A 70 8.39 1.37 30.62
C ALA A 70 9.76 2.08 30.46
N THR A 71 10.08 3.02 31.34
CA THR A 71 11.35 3.77 31.26
C THR A 71 12.54 3.04 31.88
N ALA A 72 12.30 2.08 32.79
CA ALA A 72 13.36 1.45 33.59
C ALA A 72 14.39 0.70 32.74
N GLY A 73 13.94 -0.17 31.83
CA GLY A 73 14.84 -0.94 30.97
C GLY A 73 15.69 -0.06 30.05
N ALA A 74 15.14 1.05 29.55
CA ALA A 74 15.88 2.01 28.73
C ALA A 74 16.99 2.70 29.55
N GLN A 75 16.73 3.08 30.81
CA GLN A 75 17.77 3.64 31.68
C GLN A 75 18.89 2.64 32.00
N GLU A 76 18.57 1.35 32.18
CA GLU A 76 19.57 0.31 32.39
C GLU A 76 20.42 0.07 31.13
N CYS A 77 19.82 0.16 29.93
CA CYS A 77 20.55 0.12 28.66
C CYS A 77 21.53 1.30 28.52
N GLU A 78 21.11 2.53 28.87
CA GLU A 78 21.97 3.73 28.87
C GLU A 78 23.18 3.52 29.80
N LYS A 79 22.95 3.01 31.02
CA LYS A 79 24.00 2.72 32.00
C LYS A 79 24.96 1.63 31.53
N LYS A 80 24.45 0.60 30.84
CA LYS A 80 25.25 -0.53 30.35
C LYS A 80 26.22 -0.09 29.25
N GLY A 81 25.84 0.88 28.41
CA GLY A 81 26.67 1.44 27.35
C GLY A 81 26.93 0.47 26.19
N GLY A 82 27.91 0.73 25.34
CA GLY A 82 28.21 -0.14 24.19
C GLY A 82 27.08 -0.15 23.14
N LEU A 83 26.57 -1.33 22.81
CA LEU A 83 25.49 -1.52 21.82
C LEU A 83 24.08 -1.44 22.42
N TYR A 84 23.95 -1.59 23.73
CA TYR A 84 22.66 -1.62 24.43
C TYR A 84 21.80 -0.36 24.28
N PRO A 85 22.36 0.87 24.14
CA PRO A 85 21.57 2.07 23.89
C PRO A 85 20.65 2.02 22.67
N ILE A 86 20.91 1.14 21.69
CA ILE A 86 20.02 0.94 20.53
C ILE A 86 18.63 0.41 20.96
N LEU A 87 18.56 -0.33 22.07
CA LEU A 87 17.31 -0.88 22.61
C LEU A 87 16.42 0.19 23.26
N GLU A 88 16.97 1.35 23.61
CA GLU A 88 16.28 2.37 24.41
C GLU A 88 15.01 2.88 23.73
N TYR A 89 15.04 3.09 22.41
CA TYR A 89 13.86 3.48 21.63
C TYR A 89 12.74 2.44 21.73
N CYS A 90 13.09 1.15 21.59
CA CYS A 90 12.13 0.07 21.60
C CYS A 90 11.47 -0.06 22.98
N ILE A 91 12.31 -0.10 24.01
CA ILE A 91 11.88 -0.27 25.40
C ILE A 91 11.09 0.96 25.87
N ALA A 92 11.61 2.18 25.68
CA ALA A 92 10.90 3.37 26.11
C ALA A 92 9.56 3.58 25.35
N GLY A 93 9.45 3.04 24.13
CA GLY A 93 8.31 3.21 23.25
C GLY A 93 7.26 2.09 23.26
N HIS A 94 7.46 0.97 23.98
CA HIS A 94 6.62 -0.23 23.80
C HIS A 94 5.11 -0.01 24.05
N HIS A 95 4.72 0.93 24.92
CA HIS A 95 3.32 1.34 25.08
C HIS A 95 2.90 2.56 24.26
N ALA A 96 3.78 3.56 24.10
CA ALA A 96 3.40 4.88 23.56
C ALA A 96 3.69 5.05 22.07
N GLY A 97 4.41 4.11 21.46
CA GLY A 97 5.04 4.27 20.16
C GLY A 97 6.51 4.68 20.27
N LEU A 98 7.28 4.42 19.22
CA LEU A 98 8.65 4.88 19.08
C LEU A 98 8.72 6.41 19.20
N PRO A 99 9.46 6.95 20.19
CA PRO A 99 9.55 8.39 20.40
C PRO A 99 10.52 9.05 19.42
N ASP A 100 10.45 10.36 19.31
CA ASP A 100 11.54 11.19 18.78
C ASP A 100 12.68 11.26 19.79
N TYR A 101 13.93 11.42 19.32
CA TYR A 101 15.10 11.57 20.18
C TYR A 101 14.93 12.76 21.15
N GLY A 102 14.65 13.95 20.59
CA GLY A 102 14.23 15.16 21.29
C GLY A 102 15.19 15.64 22.37
N ASN A 103 14.65 16.35 23.37
CA ASN A 103 15.44 16.97 24.44
C ASN A 103 14.83 16.78 25.84
N LYS A 104 15.60 17.15 26.87
CA LYS A 104 15.21 16.96 28.28
C LYS A 104 13.93 17.71 28.68
N SER A 105 13.57 18.80 28.01
CA SER A 105 12.33 19.53 28.27
C SER A 105 11.09 18.79 27.74
N GLU A 106 11.25 18.01 26.68
CA GLU A 106 10.19 17.22 26.07
C GLU A 106 10.07 15.87 26.78
N ARG A 107 9.21 15.78 27.79
CA ARG A 107 9.03 14.55 28.60
C ARG A 107 8.65 13.31 27.80
N SER A 108 8.06 13.46 26.62
CA SER A 108 7.67 12.35 25.73
C SER A 108 8.83 11.83 24.88
N SER A 109 9.87 12.63 24.66
CA SER A 109 11.06 12.28 23.88
C SER A 109 11.90 11.20 24.56
N LEU A 110 12.79 10.54 23.80
CA LEU A 110 13.69 9.54 24.36
C LEU A 110 14.57 10.16 25.46
N VAL A 111 15.23 11.29 25.17
CA VAL A 111 16.10 11.97 26.14
C VAL A 111 15.33 12.41 27.39
N GLY A 112 14.10 12.90 27.21
CA GLY A 112 13.21 13.27 28.32
C GLY A 112 12.85 12.08 29.21
N ARG A 113 12.56 10.91 28.62
CA ARG A 113 12.29 9.66 29.35
C ARG A 113 13.53 9.18 30.11
N LEU A 114 14.69 9.13 29.46
CA LEU A 114 15.94 8.67 30.09
C LEU A 114 16.32 9.48 31.34
N LYS A 115 15.99 10.78 31.40
CA LYS A 115 16.27 11.63 32.57
C LYS A 115 15.14 11.69 33.59
N LYS A 116 14.03 11.01 33.35
CA LYS A 116 12.89 10.98 34.27
C LYS A 116 13.25 10.22 35.55
N LYS A 117 12.88 10.78 36.71
CA LYS A 117 12.92 10.04 37.97
C LYS A 117 11.72 9.08 38.01
N ILE A 118 12.00 7.79 38.11
CA ILE A 118 11.01 6.72 38.20
C ILE A 118 11.12 6.01 39.56
N PRO A 119 10.10 5.23 39.96
CA PRO A 119 10.14 4.38 41.15
C PRO A 119 11.39 3.48 41.21
N ASP A 120 11.73 2.99 42.40
CA ASP A 120 12.84 2.06 42.57
C ASP A 120 12.44 0.66 42.07
N TYR A 121 13.25 0.06 41.20
CA TYR A 121 13.02 -1.25 40.57
C TYR A 121 14.18 -2.22 40.78
N HIS A 122 15.12 -1.95 41.70
CA HIS A 122 16.38 -2.70 41.85
C HIS A 122 16.23 -4.22 42.01
N HIS A 123 15.09 -4.69 42.51
CA HIS A 123 14.78 -6.11 42.68
C HIS A 123 14.81 -6.93 41.39
N TYR A 124 14.73 -6.29 40.21
CA TYR A 124 14.91 -7.01 38.94
C TYR A 124 16.25 -7.76 38.88
N ALA A 125 17.31 -7.20 39.50
CA ALA A 125 18.66 -7.76 39.47
C ALA A 125 18.79 -9.05 40.32
N ASP A 126 17.81 -9.33 41.18
CA ASP A 126 17.75 -10.56 41.97
C ASP A 126 17.32 -11.77 41.11
N GLU A 127 16.55 -11.53 40.04
CA GLU A 127 15.97 -12.57 39.17
C GLU A 127 16.54 -12.57 37.74
N ILE A 128 17.07 -11.43 37.27
CA ILE A 128 17.46 -11.24 35.87
C ILE A 128 18.95 -10.94 35.75
N THR A 129 19.64 -11.73 34.92
CA THR A 129 20.97 -11.40 34.43
C THR A 129 20.86 -10.67 33.10
N PHE A 130 21.57 -9.55 32.95
CA PHE A 130 21.57 -8.75 31.72
C PHE A 130 21.99 -9.62 30.51
N PRO A 131 21.12 -9.84 29.51
CA PRO A 131 21.44 -10.70 28.36
C PRO A 131 22.60 -10.13 27.54
N GLN A 132 23.38 -11.01 26.90
CA GLN A 132 24.52 -10.60 26.08
C GLN A 132 24.10 -10.40 24.62
N LEU A 133 24.44 -9.24 24.05
CA LEU A 133 24.40 -9.01 22.61
C LEU A 133 25.65 -9.61 21.95
N GLN A 134 25.44 -10.53 21.02
CA GLN A 134 26.49 -11.28 20.33
C GLN A 134 26.68 -10.82 18.89
N THR A 135 25.65 -10.24 18.28
CA THR A 135 25.65 -9.83 16.87
C THR A 135 25.67 -8.31 16.72
N MET A 136 26.24 -7.82 15.62
CA MET A 136 26.08 -6.43 15.20
C MET A 136 24.72 -6.24 14.52
N PRO A 137 24.08 -5.06 14.60
CA PRO A 137 22.81 -4.76 13.91
C PRO A 137 22.86 -5.02 12.40
N PHE A 138 23.96 -4.62 11.76
CA PHE A 138 24.29 -4.83 10.36
C PHE A 138 25.81 -4.68 10.17
N ASP A 139 26.33 -5.01 8.99
CA ASP A 139 27.74 -4.75 8.66
C ASP A 139 27.93 -3.27 8.27
N PRO A 140 28.61 -2.45 9.10
CA PRO A 140 28.78 -1.03 8.81
C PRO A 140 29.65 -0.76 7.57
N ASN A 141 30.45 -1.73 7.09
CA ASN A 141 31.27 -1.55 5.89
C ASN A 141 30.49 -1.79 4.60
N MET A 142 29.38 -2.52 4.66
CA MET A 142 28.54 -2.86 3.51
C MET A 142 27.27 -2.00 3.43
N THR A 143 27.09 -1.09 4.37
CA THR A 143 25.89 -0.24 4.50
C THR A 143 26.22 1.21 4.15
N PRO A 144 25.73 1.73 3.00
CA PRO A 144 25.99 3.10 2.56
C PRO A 144 25.45 4.17 3.52
N ASP A 145 24.30 3.91 4.15
CA ASP A 145 23.66 4.82 5.10
C ASP A 145 23.40 4.15 6.46
N PRO A 146 24.43 4.07 7.34
CA PRO A 146 24.31 3.40 8.63
C PRO A 146 23.24 3.98 9.54
N ASP A 147 22.96 5.29 9.47
CA ASP A 147 21.92 5.90 10.29
C ASP A 147 20.52 5.46 9.85
N PHE A 148 20.27 5.43 8.54
CA PHE A 148 19.00 4.93 8.03
C PHE A 148 18.81 3.45 8.36
N SER A 149 19.82 2.60 8.12
CA SER A 149 19.73 1.17 8.46
C SER A 149 19.56 0.93 9.95
N LEU A 150 20.16 1.76 10.82
CA LEU A 150 19.93 1.68 12.27
C LEU A 150 18.50 2.09 12.64
N SER A 151 17.92 3.08 11.96
CA SER A 151 16.51 3.44 12.17
C SER A 151 15.56 2.30 11.80
N VAL A 152 15.85 1.58 10.70
CA VAL A 152 15.06 0.41 10.28
C VAL A 152 15.25 -0.74 11.26
N PHE A 153 16.48 -0.98 11.72
CA PHE A 153 16.79 -2.00 12.73
C PHE A 153 16.03 -1.77 14.04
N ILE A 154 16.03 -0.55 14.55
CA ILE A 154 15.25 -0.17 15.74
C ILE A 154 13.76 -0.44 15.49
N ARG A 155 13.22 -0.09 14.32
CA ARG A 155 11.80 -0.27 14.01
C ARG A 155 11.40 -1.75 13.87
N MET A 156 12.27 -2.58 13.28
CA MET A 156 12.07 -4.03 13.15
C MET A 156 12.18 -4.73 14.50
N LEU A 157 13.13 -4.32 15.35
CA LEU A 157 13.23 -4.83 16.71
C LEU A 157 12.05 -4.40 17.59
N TYR A 158 11.60 -3.16 17.45
CA TYR A 158 10.39 -2.66 18.09
C TYR A 158 9.17 -3.49 17.70
N SER A 159 9.02 -3.82 16.41
CA SER A 159 7.97 -4.71 15.91
C SER A 159 7.99 -6.07 16.62
N CYS A 160 9.17 -6.69 16.74
CA CYS A 160 9.34 -7.96 17.45
C CYS A 160 8.91 -7.83 18.91
N LEU A 161 9.37 -6.79 19.62
CA LEU A 161 9.04 -6.56 21.02
C LEU A 161 7.54 -6.38 21.23
N VAL A 162 6.91 -5.47 20.49
CA VAL A 162 5.50 -5.15 20.73
C VAL A 162 4.58 -6.28 20.30
N ASP A 163 4.88 -7.03 19.24
CA ASP A 163 4.03 -8.17 18.92
C ASP A 163 4.19 -9.29 19.95
N ALA A 164 5.41 -9.55 20.42
CA ALA A 164 5.67 -10.53 21.47
C ALA A 164 4.96 -10.19 22.79
N ASP A 165 5.03 -8.94 23.24
CA ASP A 165 4.37 -8.47 24.46
C ASP A 165 2.84 -8.64 24.38
N PHE A 166 2.25 -8.27 23.24
CA PHE A 166 0.82 -8.48 23.00
C PHE A 166 0.44 -9.96 22.98
N LEU A 167 1.23 -10.81 22.32
CA LEU A 167 0.93 -12.24 22.19
C LEU A 167 1.12 -13.01 23.49
N ASP A 168 2.14 -12.68 24.29
CA ASP A 168 2.34 -13.26 25.61
C ASP A 168 1.19 -12.88 26.57
N THR A 169 0.83 -11.59 26.57
CA THR A 169 -0.31 -11.09 27.35
C THR A 169 -1.62 -11.74 26.89
N GLU A 170 -1.86 -11.84 25.58
CA GLU A 170 -3.03 -12.51 25.00
C GLU A 170 -3.10 -13.98 25.44
N CYS A 171 -2.00 -14.71 25.34
CA CYS A 171 -1.89 -16.11 25.75
C CYS A 171 -2.24 -16.28 27.23
N PHE A 172 -1.72 -15.41 28.11
CA PHE A 172 -2.06 -15.42 29.53
C PHE A 172 -3.56 -15.16 29.75
N MET A 173 -4.09 -14.07 29.18
CA MET A 173 -5.49 -13.66 29.35
C MET A 173 -6.46 -14.73 28.83
N GLN A 174 -6.17 -15.37 27.70
CA GLN A 174 -7.03 -16.39 27.09
C GLN A 174 -6.76 -17.82 27.57
N ASN A 175 -5.89 -18.00 28.57
CA ASN A 175 -5.52 -19.31 29.12
C ASN A 175 -4.95 -20.26 28.05
N GLY A 176 -4.12 -19.72 27.15
CA GLY A 176 -3.47 -20.44 26.05
C GLY A 176 -4.37 -20.79 24.87
N LYS A 177 -5.65 -20.39 24.87
CA LYS A 177 -6.56 -20.62 23.74
C LYS A 177 -6.46 -19.48 22.74
N THR A 178 -5.61 -19.62 21.73
CA THR A 178 -5.49 -18.62 20.65
C THR A 178 -6.34 -19.02 19.43
N GLU A 179 -7.04 -18.06 18.82
CA GLU A 179 -7.87 -18.27 17.62
C GLU A 179 -7.11 -18.02 16.30
N ARG A 180 -5.78 -18.05 16.33
CA ARG A 180 -4.92 -17.76 15.17
C ARG A 180 -4.71 -18.99 14.29
N GLU A 181 -4.79 -18.79 12.97
CA GLU A 181 -4.50 -19.82 11.96
C GLU A 181 -3.38 -19.33 11.06
N GLN A 182 -2.19 -19.94 11.12
CA GLN A 182 -1.02 -19.47 10.36
C GLN A 182 -1.02 -19.87 8.87
N GLY A 183 -2.01 -20.63 8.40
CA GLY A 183 -2.06 -21.15 7.03
C GLY A 183 -1.11 -22.34 6.81
N GLU A 184 -0.89 -22.67 5.55
CA GLU A 184 -0.08 -23.82 5.09
C GLU A 184 1.33 -23.40 4.67
N ALA A 185 2.27 -24.34 4.75
CA ALA A 185 3.67 -24.11 4.39
C ALA A 185 3.87 -23.84 2.88
N MET A 186 4.93 -23.11 2.53
CA MET A 186 5.23 -22.67 1.15
C MET A 186 5.30 -23.81 0.12
N ASN A 187 5.81 -24.98 0.51
CA ASN A 187 5.86 -26.15 -0.36
C ASN A 187 4.46 -26.70 -0.71
N VAL A 188 3.50 -26.62 0.23
CA VAL A 188 2.11 -26.99 -0.01
C VAL A 188 1.45 -25.98 -0.94
N LEU A 189 1.70 -24.69 -0.73
CA LEU A 189 1.19 -23.62 -1.59
C LEU A 189 1.75 -23.71 -3.02
N LEU A 190 3.04 -24.00 -3.17
CA LEU A 190 3.66 -24.27 -4.46
C LEU A 190 2.97 -25.44 -5.16
N LYS A 191 2.68 -26.52 -4.44
CA LYS A 191 1.99 -27.67 -5.02
C LYS A 191 0.58 -27.32 -5.53
N LYS A 192 -0.18 -26.52 -4.77
CA LYS A 192 -1.50 -26.03 -5.21
C LYS A 192 -1.41 -25.19 -6.49
N LEU A 193 -0.41 -24.32 -6.59
CA LEU A 193 -0.15 -23.57 -7.82
C LEU A 193 0.18 -24.52 -8.99
N GLU A 194 1.09 -25.47 -8.80
CA GLU A 194 1.46 -26.45 -9.84
C GLU A 194 0.25 -27.21 -10.38
N ASP A 195 -0.65 -27.64 -9.48
CA ASP A 195 -1.87 -28.34 -9.85
C ASP A 195 -2.83 -27.43 -10.62
N HIS A 196 -2.88 -26.13 -10.30
CA HIS A 196 -3.70 -25.14 -11.03
C HIS A 196 -3.18 -24.86 -12.44
N ILE A 197 -1.85 -24.83 -12.64
CA ILE A 197 -1.21 -24.42 -13.91
C ILE A 197 -0.82 -25.59 -14.81
N VAL A 198 -1.02 -26.85 -14.38
CA VAL A 198 -0.54 -28.05 -15.08
C VAL A 198 -0.95 -28.09 -16.56
N ASP A 199 -2.18 -27.70 -16.87
CA ASP A 199 -2.70 -27.70 -18.24
C ASP A 199 -2.07 -26.60 -19.10
N TRP A 200 -1.65 -25.49 -18.49
CA TRP A 200 -1.04 -24.37 -19.20
C TRP A 200 0.36 -24.74 -19.69
N LEU A 201 1.12 -25.48 -18.86
CA LEU A 201 2.50 -25.90 -19.15
C LEU A 201 2.62 -26.81 -20.39
N ASN A 202 1.51 -27.38 -20.86
CA ASN A 202 1.46 -28.19 -22.08
C ASN A 202 1.40 -27.35 -23.37
N VAL A 203 1.12 -26.05 -23.29
CA VAL A 203 1.01 -25.15 -24.45
C VAL A 203 2.39 -24.60 -24.81
N LYS A 204 3.00 -25.17 -25.84
CA LYS A 204 4.37 -24.82 -26.28
C LYS A 204 4.45 -23.97 -27.54
N ASP A 205 3.32 -23.68 -28.17
CA ASP A 205 3.28 -22.91 -29.41
C ASP A 205 3.51 -21.41 -29.13
N ILE A 206 4.76 -20.97 -29.30
CA ILE A 206 5.20 -19.60 -29.04
C ILE A 206 4.59 -18.57 -30.01
N ASP A 207 3.92 -18.99 -31.06
CA ASP A 207 3.20 -18.08 -31.95
C ASP A 207 1.76 -17.79 -31.44
N THR A 208 1.40 -18.38 -30.29
CA THR A 208 0.12 -18.13 -29.61
C THR A 208 0.28 -17.34 -28.31
N ILE A 209 -0.78 -16.64 -27.91
CA ILE A 209 -0.84 -15.90 -26.63
C ILE A 209 -0.54 -16.82 -25.45
N ASN A 210 -1.15 -18.00 -25.44
CA ASN A 210 -1.00 -18.94 -24.32
C ASN A 210 0.39 -19.58 -24.31
N GLY A 211 1.01 -19.84 -25.46
CA GLY A 211 2.40 -20.32 -25.48
C GLY A 211 3.40 -19.28 -24.99
N ARG A 212 3.24 -18.00 -25.34
CA ARG A 212 4.07 -16.91 -24.79
C ARG A 212 3.86 -16.71 -23.28
N ARG A 213 2.62 -16.77 -22.80
CA ARG A 213 2.31 -16.77 -21.35
C ARG A 213 2.98 -17.95 -20.64
N THR A 214 2.94 -19.13 -21.25
CA THR A 214 3.53 -20.35 -20.69
C THR A 214 5.05 -20.26 -20.64
N GLU A 215 5.68 -19.70 -21.66
CA GLU A 215 7.12 -19.44 -21.66
C GLU A 215 7.55 -18.52 -20.52
N ILE A 216 6.86 -17.38 -20.34
CA ILE A 216 7.13 -16.44 -19.25
C ILE A 216 6.95 -17.16 -17.90
N LEU A 217 5.87 -17.91 -17.73
CA LEU A 217 5.57 -18.67 -16.51
C LEU A 217 6.67 -19.70 -16.20
N GLN A 218 7.11 -20.48 -17.19
CA GLN A 218 8.18 -21.48 -17.04
C GLN A 218 9.50 -20.82 -16.64
N HIS A 219 9.88 -19.73 -17.29
CA HIS A 219 11.11 -19.02 -16.96
C HIS A 219 11.09 -18.43 -15.54
N CYS A 220 9.94 -17.89 -15.11
CA CYS A 220 9.71 -17.45 -13.73
C CYS A 220 9.90 -18.60 -12.73
N MET A 221 9.35 -19.79 -12.99
CA MET A 221 9.48 -20.95 -12.10
C MET A 221 10.92 -21.44 -12.01
N GLU A 222 11.60 -21.63 -13.16
CA GLU A 222 13.00 -22.07 -13.23
C GLU A 222 13.96 -21.09 -12.54
N THR A 223 13.76 -19.79 -12.77
CA THR A 223 14.57 -18.75 -12.13
C THR A 223 14.28 -18.69 -10.64
N GLY A 224 13.01 -18.83 -10.22
CA GLY A 224 12.64 -18.87 -8.80
C GLY A 224 13.38 -19.97 -8.03
N GLN A 225 13.52 -21.15 -8.62
CA GLN A 225 14.22 -22.28 -7.99
C GLN A 225 15.75 -22.11 -7.92
N SER A 226 16.34 -21.45 -8.91
CA SER A 226 17.80 -21.44 -9.11
C SER A 226 18.50 -20.14 -8.68
N ALA A 227 17.78 -19.01 -8.69
CA ALA A 227 18.37 -17.71 -8.40
C ALA A 227 18.57 -17.50 -6.90
N GLU A 228 19.68 -16.87 -6.54
CA GLU A 228 19.95 -16.38 -5.18
C GLU A 228 19.01 -15.23 -4.80
N ARG A 229 18.83 -15.00 -3.51
CA ARG A 229 18.02 -13.88 -3.00
C ARG A 229 18.56 -12.53 -3.49
N GLY A 230 17.67 -11.56 -3.72
CA GLY A 230 18.07 -10.23 -4.19
C GLY A 230 16.96 -9.47 -4.90
N LEU A 231 17.34 -8.65 -5.88
CA LEU A 231 16.42 -7.84 -6.67
C LEU A 231 16.13 -8.50 -8.01
N PHE A 232 14.85 -8.53 -8.34
CA PHE A 232 14.31 -9.07 -9.57
C PHE A 232 13.40 -8.04 -10.22
N ARG A 233 13.26 -8.14 -11.54
CA ARG A 233 12.27 -7.41 -12.30
C ARG A 233 11.51 -8.37 -13.19
N LEU A 234 10.21 -8.13 -13.33
CA LEU A 234 9.35 -8.86 -14.24
C LEU A 234 8.73 -7.84 -15.19
N THR A 235 9.42 -7.58 -16.29
CA THR A 235 8.98 -6.61 -17.30
C THR A 235 8.12 -7.31 -18.35
N VAL A 236 6.82 -7.40 -18.08
CA VAL A 236 5.87 -8.19 -18.89
C VAL A 236 4.84 -7.26 -19.53
N PRO A 237 4.59 -7.36 -20.86
CA PRO A 237 3.59 -6.55 -21.53
C PRO A 237 2.17 -6.86 -21.03
N THR A 238 1.25 -5.91 -21.20
CA THR A 238 -0.16 -6.09 -20.82
C THR A 238 -0.74 -7.33 -21.48
N GLY A 239 -1.33 -8.21 -20.67
CA GLY A 239 -1.89 -9.48 -21.13
C GLY A 239 -0.89 -10.65 -21.15
N GLY A 240 0.39 -10.45 -20.79
CA GLY A 240 1.41 -11.50 -20.73
C GLY A 240 1.36 -12.44 -19.51
N GLY A 241 0.31 -12.37 -18.68
CA GLY A 241 0.13 -13.30 -17.54
C GLY A 241 0.91 -12.93 -16.27
N LYS A 242 1.28 -11.64 -16.12
CA LYS A 242 2.09 -11.10 -15.01
C LYS A 242 1.67 -11.58 -13.61
N THR A 243 0.38 -11.55 -13.30
CA THR A 243 -0.15 -11.90 -11.97
C THR A 243 0.27 -13.32 -11.55
N VAL A 244 -0.08 -14.35 -12.33
CA VAL A 244 0.26 -15.73 -11.96
C VAL A 244 1.75 -16.01 -12.14
N ALA A 245 2.41 -15.43 -13.15
CA ALA A 245 3.85 -15.60 -13.34
C ALA A 245 4.69 -15.06 -12.17
N SER A 246 4.32 -13.89 -11.61
CA SER A 246 4.97 -13.32 -10.43
C SER A 246 4.75 -14.16 -9.17
N LEU A 247 3.52 -14.68 -8.96
CA LEU A 247 3.23 -15.60 -7.86
C LEU A 247 4.02 -16.91 -7.99
N ALA A 248 4.14 -17.44 -9.22
CA ALA A 248 4.88 -18.66 -9.49
C ALA A 248 6.37 -18.53 -9.20
N PHE A 249 6.99 -17.42 -9.62
CA PHE A 249 8.35 -17.09 -9.22
C PHE A 249 8.48 -17.05 -7.70
N ALA A 250 7.58 -16.31 -7.02
CA ALA A 250 7.67 -16.12 -5.58
C ALA A 250 7.49 -17.42 -4.79
N LEU A 251 6.56 -18.30 -5.16
CA LEU A 251 6.38 -19.60 -4.51
C LEU A 251 7.57 -20.53 -4.74
N CYS A 252 8.10 -20.58 -5.97
CA CYS A 252 9.31 -21.36 -6.26
C CYS A 252 10.51 -20.85 -5.46
N HIS A 253 10.71 -19.54 -5.43
CA HIS A 253 11.81 -18.89 -4.71
C HIS A 253 11.68 -19.05 -3.19
N ALA A 254 10.48 -18.84 -2.65
CA ALA A 254 10.22 -19.00 -1.23
C ALA A 254 10.44 -20.45 -0.77
N ALA A 255 9.97 -21.43 -1.56
CA ALA A 255 10.18 -22.85 -1.25
C ALA A 255 11.66 -23.25 -1.34
N ALA A 256 12.39 -22.79 -2.36
CA ALA A 256 13.81 -23.10 -2.54
C ALA A 256 14.70 -22.49 -1.45
N HIS A 257 14.32 -21.32 -0.94
CA HIS A 257 15.11 -20.57 0.02
C HIS A 257 14.58 -20.61 1.46
N HIS A 258 13.51 -21.36 1.75
CA HIS A 258 12.86 -21.39 3.07
C HIS A 258 12.45 -19.98 3.56
N MET A 259 11.73 -19.26 2.71
CA MET A 259 11.17 -17.95 3.02
C MET A 259 9.78 -18.09 3.64
N ASP A 260 9.41 -17.17 4.52
CA ASP A 260 8.23 -17.31 5.39
C ASP A 260 6.95 -16.77 4.76
N HIS A 261 7.06 -15.68 3.99
CA HIS A 261 5.91 -15.00 3.39
C HIS A 261 6.13 -14.56 1.95
N ILE A 262 5.01 -14.41 1.23
CA ILE A 262 4.90 -13.68 -0.04
C ILE A 262 4.04 -12.44 0.22
N ILE A 263 4.59 -11.25 -0.02
CA ILE A 263 3.88 -9.99 0.15
C ILE A 263 3.67 -9.36 -1.23
N TYR A 264 2.42 -9.31 -1.67
CA TYR A 264 2.00 -8.76 -2.95
C TYR A 264 1.45 -7.34 -2.77
N VAL A 265 2.20 -6.34 -3.22
CA VAL A 265 1.93 -4.92 -3.04
C VAL A 265 1.37 -4.33 -4.34
N ILE A 266 0.17 -3.74 -4.26
CA ILE A 266 -0.56 -3.18 -5.42
C ILE A 266 -0.78 -1.67 -5.23
N PRO A 267 -0.64 -0.82 -6.25
CA PRO A 267 -0.84 0.62 -6.10
C PRO A 267 -2.30 1.03 -5.91
N TYR A 268 -3.23 0.35 -6.57
CA TYR A 268 -4.64 0.74 -6.61
C TYR A 268 -5.55 -0.23 -5.85
N THR A 269 -6.45 0.35 -5.04
CA THR A 269 -7.50 -0.40 -4.34
C THR A 269 -8.58 -0.98 -5.26
N SER A 270 -8.61 -0.61 -6.55
CA SER A 270 -9.57 -1.17 -7.51
C SER A 270 -9.20 -2.57 -8.01
N ILE A 271 -7.91 -2.96 -7.92
CA ILE A 271 -7.40 -4.24 -8.45
C ILE A 271 -7.19 -5.26 -7.33
N ILE A 272 -6.96 -4.78 -6.11
CA ILE A 272 -6.56 -5.61 -4.99
C ILE A 272 -7.56 -6.75 -4.71
N GLU A 273 -8.87 -6.46 -4.73
CA GLU A 273 -9.92 -7.45 -4.52
C GLU A 273 -9.88 -8.54 -5.60
N GLN A 274 -9.61 -8.17 -6.86
CA GLN A 274 -9.51 -9.11 -7.97
C GLN A 274 -8.27 -10.01 -7.86
N ASN A 275 -7.10 -9.43 -7.57
CA ASN A 275 -5.87 -10.21 -7.43
C ASN A 275 -5.92 -11.12 -6.21
N ALA A 276 -6.46 -10.63 -5.08
CA ALA A 276 -6.66 -11.44 -3.88
C ALA A 276 -7.62 -12.61 -4.14
N ALA A 277 -8.71 -12.41 -4.90
CA ALA A 277 -9.62 -13.48 -5.29
C ALA A 277 -8.92 -14.56 -6.14
N VAL A 278 -8.09 -14.16 -7.12
CA VAL A 278 -7.30 -15.12 -7.91
C VAL A 278 -6.35 -15.92 -7.01
N PHE A 279 -5.69 -15.28 -6.05
CA PHE A 279 -4.79 -16.00 -5.13
C PHE A 279 -5.55 -16.95 -4.20
N ARG A 280 -6.74 -16.58 -3.71
CA ARG A 280 -7.59 -17.46 -2.89
C ARG A 280 -8.07 -18.67 -3.68
N GLU A 281 -8.43 -18.49 -4.94
CA GLU A 281 -8.82 -19.59 -5.84
C GLU A 281 -7.69 -20.60 -6.01
N ILE A 282 -6.45 -20.13 -6.15
CA ILE A 282 -5.28 -21.00 -6.34
C ILE A 282 -4.82 -21.63 -5.01
N LEU A 283 -4.74 -20.84 -3.93
CA LEU A 283 -4.02 -21.21 -2.71
C LEU A 283 -4.93 -21.62 -1.56
N GLY A 284 -6.22 -21.28 -1.60
CA GLY A 284 -7.20 -21.44 -0.52
C GLY A 284 -7.34 -20.19 0.35
N GLU A 285 -8.57 -19.91 0.78
CA GLU A 285 -8.96 -18.74 1.58
C GLU A 285 -8.12 -18.53 2.84
N GLN A 286 -7.80 -19.62 3.56
CA GLN A 286 -7.07 -19.59 4.81
C GLN A 286 -5.62 -19.09 4.69
N ASN A 287 -5.06 -19.04 3.46
CA ASN A 287 -3.66 -18.72 3.21
C ASN A 287 -3.44 -17.29 2.72
N VAL A 288 -4.50 -16.57 2.34
CA VAL A 288 -4.41 -15.27 1.67
C VAL A 288 -5.05 -14.19 2.54
N LEU A 289 -4.22 -13.32 3.11
CA LEU A 289 -4.64 -12.11 3.81
C LEU A 289 -4.77 -10.95 2.82
N GLU A 290 -5.91 -10.26 2.80
CA GLU A 290 -6.10 -9.02 2.04
C GLU A 290 -6.18 -7.85 3.01
N HIS A 291 -5.18 -6.98 3.02
CA HIS A 291 -5.06 -5.92 4.02
C HIS A 291 -4.90 -4.54 3.39
N HIS A 292 -5.99 -3.77 3.40
CA HIS A 292 -6.02 -2.37 2.98
C HIS A 292 -7.23 -1.64 3.59
N SER A 293 -7.32 -0.33 3.37
CA SER A 293 -8.36 0.56 3.93
C SER A 293 -9.80 0.13 3.67
N ASN A 294 -10.03 -0.65 2.61
CA ASN A 294 -11.37 -1.09 2.22
C ASN A 294 -11.66 -2.51 2.70
N VAL A 295 -10.88 -3.14 3.58
CA VAL A 295 -11.18 -4.45 4.22
C VAL A 295 -11.42 -4.26 5.71
N ASP A 296 -12.46 -4.92 6.23
CA ASP A 296 -12.84 -4.90 7.64
C ASP A 296 -13.20 -6.31 8.09
N TYR A 297 -12.27 -6.89 8.84
CA TYR A 297 -12.39 -8.20 9.46
C TYR A 297 -13.07 -8.15 10.84
N THR A 298 -13.47 -6.97 11.33
CA THR A 298 -14.12 -6.82 12.65
C THR A 298 -15.63 -7.05 12.62
N SER A 299 -16.18 -7.37 11.44
CA SER A 299 -17.63 -7.39 11.19
C SER A 299 -18.35 -8.67 11.64
N SER A 300 -17.61 -9.75 11.94
CA SER A 300 -18.17 -11.01 12.46
C SER A 300 -17.13 -11.83 13.20
N GLU A 301 -17.56 -12.71 14.11
CA GLU A 301 -16.66 -13.62 14.84
C GLU A 301 -15.95 -14.61 13.89
N GLU A 302 -16.58 -15.00 12.78
CA GLU A 302 -15.97 -15.87 11.77
C GLU A 302 -14.71 -15.27 11.11
N LEU A 303 -14.61 -13.94 11.09
CA LEU A 303 -13.47 -13.22 10.50
C LEU A 303 -12.37 -12.91 11.53
N ARG A 304 -12.54 -13.30 12.79
CA ARG A 304 -11.58 -13.02 13.87
C ARG A 304 -10.17 -13.55 13.58
N PRO A 305 -9.96 -14.74 12.98
CA PRO A 305 -8.63 -15.17 12.57
C PRO A 305 -7.97 -14.22 11.57
N MET A 306 -8.74 -13.68 10.61
CA MET A 306 -8.24 -12.71 9.63
C MET A 306 -8.00 -11.33 10.22
N GLN A 307 -8.80 -10.93 11.22
CA GLN A 307 -8.55 -9.71 11.99
C GLN A 307 -7.20 -9.81 12.71
N LEU A 308 -6.99 -10.88 13.47
CA LEU A 308 -5.73 -11.12 14.19
C LEU A 308 -4.55 -11.17 13.22
N ALA A 309 -4.73 -11.81 12.06
CA ALA A 309 -3.74 -11.84 10.99
C ALA A 309 -3.41 -10.47 10.41
N SER A 310 -4.39 -9.56 10.32
CA SER A 310 -4.17 -8.21 9.81
C SER A 310 -3.30 -7.36 10.75
N GLU A 311 -3.27 -7.68 12.04
CA GLU A 311 -2.49 -6.95 13.05
C GLU A 311 -1.00 -7.20 12.90
N ASN A 312 -0.59 -8.44 12.58
CA ASN A 312 0.81 -8.83 12.51
C ASN A 312 1.24 -9.50 11.19
N TRP A 313 0.38 -9.65 10.18
CA TRP A 313 0.69 -10.29 8.89
C TRP A 313 1.14 -11.76 9.02
N ASP A 314 0.44 -12.53 9.84
CA ASP A 314 0.77 -13.94 10.15
C ASP A 314 0.29 -14.98 9.11
N LYS A 315 -0.09 -14.56 7.90
CA LYS A 315 -0.49 -15.44 6.78
C LYS A 315 0.64 -15.61 5.75
N PRO A 316 0.75 -16.77 5.09
CA PRO A 316 1.84 -17.03 4.15
C PRO A 316 1.78 -16.12 2.92
N VAL A 317 0.59 -15.72 2.47
CA VAL A 317 0.43 -14.75 1.38
C VAL A 317 -0.35 -13.54 1.85
N VAL A 318 0.26 -12.36 1.74
CA VAL A 318 -0.32 -11.08 2.12
C VAL A 318 -0.48 -10.21 0.88
N VAL A 319 -1.70 -9.79 0.57
CA VAL A 319 -2.02 -8.84 -0.49
C VAL A 319 -2.34 -7.49 0.15
N THR A 320 -1.55 -6.47 -0.18
CA THR A 320 -1.61 -5.14 0.46
C THR A 320 -1.43 -4.03 -0.58
N THR A 321 -1.58 -2.78 -0.16
CA THR A 321 -1.33 -1.61 -1.02
C THR A 321 0.03 -0.96 -0.77
N ASN A 322 0.51 -0.16 -1.72
CA ASN A 322 1.69 0.70 -1.51
C ASN A 322 1.55 1.57 -0.26
N VAL A 323 0.36 2.17 -0.06
CA VAL A 323 0.02 2.98 1.12
C VAL A 323 0.22 2.17 2.39
N GLN A 324 -0.45 1.03 2.50
CA GLN A 324 -0.37 0.21 3.71
C GLN A 324 1.04 -0.34 3.94
N PHE A 325 1.76 -0.72 2.89
CA PHE A 325 3.11 -1.26 2.99
C PHE A 325 4.12 -0.21 3.47
N PHE A 326 4.27 0.90 2.74
CA PHE A 326 5.26 1.93 3.07
C PHE A 326 4.91 2.69 4.34
N GLU A 327 3.65 3.08 4.56
CA GLU A 327 3.28 3.79 5.81
C GLU A 327 3.46 2.91 7.04
N SER A 328 3.35 1.58 6.93
CA SER A 328 3.69 0.69 8.04
C SER A 328 5.20 0.71 8.31
N LEU A 329 6.03 0.62 7.26
CA LEU A 329 7.49 0.63 7.37
C LEU A 329 8.08 1.96 7.90
N PHE A 330 7.32 3.05 7.86
CA PHE A 330 7.69 4.35 8.45
C PHE A 330 6.88 4.71 9.71
N ALA A 331 6.03 3.80 10.22
CA ALA A 331 5.22 4.05 11.40
C ALA A 331 6.03 4.07 12.71
N SER A 332 5.41 4.64 13.75
CA SER A 332 5.93 4.68 15.12
C SER A 332 5.00 4.02 16.14
N LYS A 333 3.70 3.91 15.87
CA LYS A 333 2.70 3.35 16.80
C LYS A 333 2.70 1.82 16.76
N SER A 334 2.61 1.18 17.93
CA SER A 334 2.57 -0.29 18.07
C SER A 334 1.52 -0.95 17.15
N SER A 335 0.30 -0.41 17.08
CA SER A 335 -0.79 -0.94 16.25
C SER A 335 -0.46 -1.02 14.75
N LYS A 336 0.42 -0.16 14.23
CA LYS A 336 0.93 -0.23 12.85
C LYS A 336 2.21 -1.08 12.76
N CYS A 337 3.07 -1.02 13.77
CA CYS A 337 4.37 -1.68 13.76
C CYS A 337 4.35 -3.18 14.04
N ARG A 338 3.32 -3.74 14.69
CA ARG A 338 3.26 -5.18 15.04
C ARG A 338 3.53 -6.14 13.89
N LYS A 339 3.22 -5.76 12.65
CA LYS A 339 3.40 -6.59 11.44
C LYS A 339 4.78 -6.55 10.78
N LEU A 340 5.64 -5.60 11.13
CA LEU A 340 6.84 -5.33 10.34
C LEU A 340 7.86 -6.47 10.38
N HIS A 341 8.02 -7.16 11.51
CA HIS A 341 8.97 -8.27 11.61
C HIS A 341 8.65 -9.41 10.62
N ASN A 342 7.37 -9.65 10.30
CA ASN A 342 6.95 -10.63 9.29
C ASN A 342 7.23 -10.21 7.83
N ILE A 343 7.80 -9.01 7.59
CA ILE A 343 8.33 -8.60 6.28
C ILE A 343 9.72 -9.20 6.04
N ALA A 344 10.45 -9.53 7.11
CA ALA A 344 11.74 -10.20 6.99
C ALA A 344 11.57 -11.58 6.34
N ASN A 345 12.63 -12.10 5.72
CA ASN A 345 12.67 -13.40 5.07
C ASN A 345 11.48 -13.64 4.10
N SER A 346 11.07 -12.61 3.36
CA SER A 346 9.88 -12.65 2.49
C SER A 346 10.19 -12.37 1.02
N VAL A 347 9.37 -12.89 0.10
CA VAL A 347 9.35 -12.42 -1.29
C VAL A 347 8.35 -11.29 -1.42
N ILE A 348 8.82 -10.09 -1.78
CA ILE A 348 8.00 -8.87 -1.84
C ILE A 348 7.84 -8.48 -3.31
N ILE A 349 6.61 -8.59 -3.82
CA ILE A 349 6.26 -8.26 -5.20
C ILE A 349 5.59 -6.90 -5.22
N PHE A 350 6.14 -5.96 -6.01
CA PHE A 350 5.50 -4.69 -6.30
C PHE A 350 4.89 -4.73 -7.70
N ASP A 351 3.57 -4.83 -7.77
CA ASP A 351 2.85 -4.73 -9.03
C ASP A 351 2.76 -3.27 -9.49
N GLU A 352 2.94 -3.05 -10.79
CA GLU A 352 3.02 -1.71 -11.40
C GLU A 352 4.02 -0.80 -10.67
N ALA A 353 5.26 -1.28 -10.50
CA ALA A 353 6.32 -0.59 -9.75
C ALA A 353 6.58 0.88 -10.19
N GLN A 354 6.24 1.25 -11.41
CA GLN A 354 6.31 2.64 -11.90
C GLN A 354 5.38 3.61 -11.14
N MET A 355 4.35 3.08 -10.46
CA MET A 355 3.36 3.86 -9.70
C MET A 355 3.84 4.27 -8.31
N PHE A 356 5.15 4.13 -8.03
CA PHE A 356 5.71 4.60 -6.77
C PHE A 356 5.50 6.13 -6.64
N PRO A 357 5.13 6.60 -5.43
CA PRO A 357 4.83 8.01 -5.21
C PRO A 357 6.12 8.83 -5.34
N ILE A 358 6.18 9.70 -6.35
CA ILE A 358 7.41 10.44 -6.65
C ILE A 358 7.87 11.24 -5.43
N GLU A 359 6.95 11.83 -4.67
CA GLU A 359 7.26 12.66 -3.49
C GLU A 359 8.01 11.93 -2.36
N TYR A 360 7.96 10.59 -2.36
CA TYR A 360 8.59 9.72 -1.35
C TYR A 360 9.49 8.65 -2.01
N LEU A 361 9.87 8.84 -3.28
CA LEU A 361 10.55 7.81 -4.05
C LEU A 361 11.89 7.41 -3.43
N LYS A 362 12.71 8.38 -3.02
CA LYS A 362 14.03 8.12 -2.40
C LYS A 362 13.92 7.28 -1.12
N PRO A 363 13.11 7.65 -0.10
CA PRO A 363 12.96 6.82 1.10
C PRO A 363 12.33 5.46 0.81
N CYS A 364 11.40 5.36 -0.15
CA CYS A 364 10.83 4.06 -0.55
C CYS A 364 11.91 3.12 -1.13
N LEU A 365 12.71 3.59 -2.11
CA LEU A 365 13.75 2.77 -2.73
C LEU A 365 14.83 2.36 -1.71
N LEU A 366 15.24 3.28 -0.84
CA LEU A 366 16.23 2.98 0.20
C LEU A 366 15.72 1.91 1.18
N MET A 367 14.44 1.95 1.54
CA MET A 367 13.80 0.90 2.34
C MET A 367 13.80 -0.46 1.62
N LEU A 368 13.57 -0.51 0.30
CA LEU A 368 13.65 -1.75 -0.46
C LEU A 368 15.07 -2.33 -0.47
N GLU A 369 16.08 -1.48 -0.67
CA GLU A 369 17.49 -1.89 -0.61
C GLU A 369 17.85 -2.43 0.78
N GLU A 370 17.34 -1.80 1.83
CA GLU A 370 17.56 -2.21 3.22
C GLU A 370 16.93 -3.59 3.50
N LEU A 371 15.68 -3.81 3.09
CA LEU A 371 15.00 -5.11 3.22
C LEU A 371 15.74 -6.23 2.48
N ALA A 372 16.22 -5.95 1.28
CA ALA A 372 17.00 -6.91 0.48
C ALA A 372 18.38 -7.20 1.10
N ALA A 373 19.05 -6.18 1.63
CA ALA A 373 20.42 -6.31 2.13
C ALA A 373 20.49 -6.95 3.53
N ASN A 374 19.61 -6.55 4.45
CA ASN A 374 19.76 -6.87 5.88
C ASN A 374 18.61 -7.71 6.45
N TYR A 375 17.48 -7.83 5.76
CA TYR A 375 16.29 -8.55 6.24
C TYR A 375 15.94 -9.78 5.44
N ARG A 376 16.90 -10.31 4.67
CA ARG A 376 16.80 -11.62 4.02
C ARG A 376 15.66 -11.72 3.00
N SER A 377 15.11 -10.60 2.56
CA SER A 377 13.97 -10.54 1.64
C SER A 377 14.42 -10.45 0.17
N SER A 378 13.56 -10.91 -0.74
CA SER A 378 13.74 -10.78 -2.20
C SER A 378 12.71 -9.83 -2.76
N ILE A 379 13.14 -8.86 -3.57
CA ILE A 379 12.26 -7.80 -4.10
C ILE A 379 12.00 -8.06 -5.58
N VAL A 380 10.73 -8.09 -5.99
CA VAL A 380 10.32 -8.28 -7.39
C VAL A 380 9.56 -7.05 -7.87
N LEU A 381 10.12 -6.34 -8.84
CA LEU A 381 9.49 -5.17 -9.46
C LEU A 381 8.77 -5.58 -10.74
N CYS A 382 7.44 -5.64 -10.68
CA CYS A 382 6.58 -6.08 -11.79
C CYS A 382 6.00 -4.87 -12.53
N THR A 383 6.16 -4.80 -13.86
CA THR A 383 5.65 -3.66 -14.65
C THR A 383 5.63 -3.95 -16.15
N ALA A 384 4.77 -3.23 -16.89
CA ALA A 384 4.88 -3.14 -18.35
C ALA A 384 5.77 -1.97 -18.80
N THR A 385 6.01 -0.98 -17.93
CA THR A 385 6.71 0.27 -18.23
C THR A 385 7.82 0.48 -17.21
N GLN A 386 8.99 -0.09 -17.47
CA GLN A 386 10.07 -0.17 -16.49
C GLN A 386 10.53 1.21 -16.02
N PRO A 387 10.42 1.54 -14.72
CA PRO A 387 10.98 2.78 -14.19
C PRO A 387 12.51 2.71 -14.12
N ALA A 388 13.17 3.86 -14.25
CA ALA A 388 14.63 3.99 -14.21
C ALA A 388 15.21 3.96 -12.78
N PHE A 389 14.75 3.04 -11.92
CA PHE A 389 15.18 2.97 -10.51
C PHE A 389 16.65 2.61 -10.32
N THR A 390 17.26 1.89 -11.26
CA THR A 390 18.66 1.45 -11.15
C THR A 390 19.63 2.62 -10.89
N GLU A 391 19.35 3.80 -11.44
CA GLU A 391 20.18 5.01 -11.25
C GLU A 391 19.94 5.70 -9.90
N LEU A 392 18.86 5.36 -9.21
CA LEU A 392 18.46 5.92 -7.92
C LEU A 392 18.88 5.05 -6.73
N PHE A 393 19.24 3.78 -6.95
CA PHE A 393 19.74 2.90 -5.90
C PHE A 393 21.10 3.35 -5.39
N GLN A 394 21.30 3.27 -4.07
CA GLN A 394 22.57 3.59 -3.44
C GLN A 394 23.62 2.50 -3.67
N LYS A 395 23.18 1.24 -3.78
CA LYS A 395 24.06 0.09 -4.09
C LYS A 395 23.93 -0.32 -5.55
N SER A 396 25.02 -0.87 -6.08
CA SER A 396 24.98 -1.57 -7.37
C SER A 396 24.39 -2.97 -7.18
N TRP A 397 23.11 -3.12 -7.53
CA TRP A 397 22.42 -4.41 -7.49
C TRP A 397 22.51 -5.13 -8.83
N LYS A 398 22.79 -6.45 -8.79
CA LYS A 398 22.59 -7.33 -9.94
C LYS A 398 21.09 -7.68 -10.02
N ILE A 399 20.34 -6.88 -10.78
CA ILE A 399 18.91 -7.10 -10.98
C ILE A 399 18.70 -8.19 -12.03
N THR A 400 17.98 -9.25 -11.68
CA THR A 400 17.67 -10.36 -12.60
C THR A 400 16.35 -10.12 -13.31
N GLU A 401 16.36 -10.18 -14.65
CA GLU A 401 15.14 -10.14 -15.47
C GLU A 401 14.44 -11.51 -15.46
N LEU A 402 13.14 -11.51 -15.20
CA LEU A 402 12.29 -12.70 -15.16
C LEU A 402 11.48 -12.90 -16.45
N CYS A 403 11.38 -11.89 -17.31
CA CYS A 403 10.71 -12.00 -18.61
C CYS A 403 11.72 -12.43 -19.71
N PRO A 404 11.60 -13.63 -20.29
CA PRO A 404 12.49 -14.07 -21.35
C PRO A 404 12.16 -13.35 -22.67
N ARG A 405 13.20 -13.04 -23.46
CA ARG A 405 13.08 -12.42 -24.80
C ARG A 405 12.17 -11.19 -24.80
N MET A 406 12.37 -10.30 -23.82
CA MET A 406 11.49 -9.15 -23.55
C MET A 406 11.06 -8.40 -24.82
N GLU A 407 12.00 -8.03 -25.69
CA GLU A 407 11.69 -7.30 -26.95
C GLU A 407 10.70 -8.07 -27.85
N GLU A 408 10.87 -9.39 -28.00
CA GLU A 408 9.94 -10.22 -28.76
C GLU A 408 8.57 -10.30 -28.11
N GLN A 409 8.52 -10.38 -26.76
CA GLN A 409 7.26 -10.41 -26.02
C GLN A 409 6.50 -9.10 -26.25
N PHE A 410 7.14 -7.94 -26.07
CA PHE A 410 6.50 -6.65 -26.29
C PHE A 410 6.01 -6.47 -27.73
N SER A 411 6.79 -6.92 -28.71
CA SER A 411 6.39 -6.92 -30.11
C SER A 411 5.15 -7.80 -30.36
N PHE A 412 5.14 -9.02 -29.81
CA PHE A 412 4.03 -9.96 -29.95
C PHE A 412 2.73 -9.46 -29.31
N PHE A 413 2.83 -8.84 -28.13
CA PHE A 413 1.68 -8.34 -27.38
C PHE A 413 1.26 -6.92 -27.80
N LYS A 414 1.86 -6.33 -28.84
CA LYS A 414 1.45 -5.02 -29.37
C LYS A 414 0.04 -5.11 -29.96
N ARG A 415 -0.94 -4.47 -29.31
CA ARG A 415 -2.37 -4.51 -29.70
C ARG A 415 -2.88 -3.29 -30.43
N ALA A 416 -2.19 -2.16 -30.32
CA ALA A 416 -2.65 -0.90 -30.85
C ALA A 416 -1.50 -0.03 -31.39
N GLN A 417 -1.84 0.89 -32.27
CA GLN A 417 -0.92 1.87 -32.85
C GLN A 417 -1.21 3.26 -32.29
N PHE A 418 -0.16 3.92 -31.80
CA PHE A 418 -0.24 5.31 -31.36
C PHE A 418 -0.23 6.25 -32.56
N GLU A 419 -1.12 7.24 -32.54
CA GLU A 419 -1.17 8.33 -33.50
C GLU A 419 -1.35 9.65 -32.77
N ASN A 420 -0.41 10.58 -32.94
CA ASN A 420 -0.52 11.91 -32.34
C ASN A 420 -1.31 12.84 -33.27
N ILE A 421 -2.51 13.24 -32.85
CA ILE A 421 -3.38 14.15 -33.62
C ILE A 421 -3.20 15.62 -33.23
N GLY A 422 -2.25 15.91 -32.33
CA GLY A 422 -1.89 17.26 -31.93
C GLY A 422 -2.93 17.94 -31.05
N VAL A 423 -2.99 19.27 -31.16
CA VAL A 423 -3.92 20.10 -30.39
C VAL A 423 -5.25 20.18 -31.13
N VAL A 424 -6.35 19.93 -30.43
CA VAL A 424 -7.71 19.93 -30.98
C VAL A 424 -8.64 20.78 -30.12
N SER A 425 -9.65 21.39 -30.75
CA SER A 425 -10.73 22.03 -29.99
C SER A 425 -11.68 20.98 -29.42
N GLU A 426 -12.49 21.39 -28.43
CA GLU A 426 -13.45 20.49 -27.82
C GLU A 426 -14.59 20.10 -28.78
N GLU A 427 -14.97 21.02 -29.68
CA GLU A 427 -15.94 20.78 -30.75
C GLU A 427 -15.45 19.68 -31.70
N VAL A 428 -14.19 19.77 -32.14
CA VAL A 428 -13.58 18.77 -33.04
C VAL A 428 -13.49 17.40 -32.36
N MET A 429 -13.15 17.37 -31.06
CA MET A 429 -13.11 16.12 -30.30
C MET A 429 -14.51 15.50 -30.18
N ALA A 430 -15.53 16.31 -29.90
CA ALA A 430 -16.91 15.83 -29.83
C ALA A 430 -17.39 15.25 -31.18
N GLU A 431 -17.14 15.95 -32.29
CA GLU A 431 -17.47 15.45 -33.63
C GLU A 431 -16.78 14.12 -33.95
N ARG A 432 -15.48 13.99 -33.62
CA ARG A 432 -14.74 12.74 -33.79
C ARG A 432 -15.37 11.60 -32.99
N LEU A 433 -15.66 11.82 -31.71
CA LEU A 433 -16.24 10.79 -30.84
C LEU A 433 -17.64 10.35 -31.29
N LEU A 434 -18.48 11.24 -31.82
CA LEU A 434 -19.78 10.88 -32.39
C LEU A 434 -19.67 10.00 -33.64
N GLY A 435 -18.55 10.09 -34.36
CA GLY A 435 -18.27 9.25 -35.52
C GLY A 435 -17.80 7.84 -35.17
N GLU A 436 -17.48 7.58 -33.90
CA GLU A 436 -16.97 6.29 -33.44
C GLU A 436 -18.10 5.34 -33.03
N HIS A 437 -17.83 4.03 -33.14
CA HIS A 437 -18.76 3.01 -32.70
C HIS A 437 -18.48 2.59 -31.24
N GLN A 438 -17.29 2.08 -30.94
CA GLN A 438 -16.86 1.78 -29.57
C GLN A 438 -15.56 2.50 -29.23
N ALA A 439 -15.67 3.68 -28.63
CA ALA A 439 -14.53 4.52 -28.27
C ALA A 439 -14.43 4.82 -26.78
N LEU A 440 -13.20 4.86 -26.30
CA LEU A 440 -12.86 5.36 -24.98
C LEU A 440 -12.12 6.71 -25.11
N CYS A 441 -12.63 7.77 -24.49
CA CYS A 441 -11.96 9.05 -24.37
C CYS A 441 -11.54 9.30 -22.92
N VAL A 442 -10.24 9.42 -22.68
CA VAL A 442 -9.66 9.68 -21.36
C VAL A 442 -9.06 11.08 -21.32
N VAL A 443 -9.55 11.91 -20.42
CA VAL A 443 -9.09 13.28 -20.18
C VAL A 443 -8.52 13.45 -18.78
N ASN A 444 -7.70 14.49 -18.57
CA ASN A 444 -6.92 14.65 -17.35
C ASN A 444 -7.76 15.12 -16.14
N THR A 445 -8.88 15.81 -16.39
CA THR A 445 -9.71 16.39 -15.31
C THR A 445 -11.17 15.92 -15.35
N LYS A 446 -11.76 15.77 -14.16
CA LYS A 446 -13.18 15.40 -13.99
C LYS A 446 -14.11 16.43 -14.62
N LYS A 447 -13.77 17.73 -14.50
CA LYS A 447 -14.54 18.84 -15.07
C LYS A 447 -14.60 18.76 -16.60
N ARG A 448 -13.46 18.50 -17.25
CA ARG A 448 -13.42 18.30 -18.71
C ARG A 448 -14.23 17.07 -19.13
N ALA A 449 -14.11 15.98 -18.39
CA ALA A 449 -14.88 14.75 -18.68
C ALA A 449 -16.40 14.98 -18.58
N GLN A 450 -16.87 15.80 -17.62
CA GLN A 450 -18.28 16.18 -17.51
C GLN A 450 -18.71 17.11 -18.64
N HIS A 451 -17.93 18.14 -18.98
CA HIS A 451 -18.27 19.09 -20.04
C HIS A 451 -18.34 18.42 -21.43
N LEU A 452 -17.38 17.55 -21.75
CA LEU A 452 -17.39 16.78 -23.00
C LEU A 452 -18.57 15.81 -23.06
N TYR A 453 -18.93 15.18 -21.93
CA TYR A 453 -20.11 14.32 -21.85
C TYR A 453 -21.40 15.10 -22.10
N GLN A 454 -21.57 16.26 -21.48
CA GLN A 454 -22.76 17.10 -21.65
C GLN A 454 -22.98 17.52 -23.10
N ARG A 455 -21.90 17.74 -23.87
CA ARG A 455 -21.96 18.08 -25.29
C ARG A 455 -22.36 16.91 -26.19
N LEU A 456 -21.92 15.71 -25.85
CA LEU A 456 -22.19 14.49 -26.64
C LEU A 456 -23.52 13.82 -26.30
N LYS A 457 -24.03 14.06 -25.08
CA LYS A 457 -25.14 13.34 -24.43
C LYS A 457 -26.15 12.75 -25.43
N GLY A 458 -26.30 11.44 -25.37
CA GLY A 458 -27.18 10.67 -26.25
C GLY A 458 -27.13 9.18 -25.92
N ASP A 459 -27.90 8.37 -26.65
CA ASP A 459 -27.82 6.93 -26.50
C ASP A 459 -26.42 6.42 -26.94
N GLY A 460 -25.84 5.53 -26.13
CA GLY A 460 -24.51 4.99 -26.37
C GLY A 460 -23.37 5.80 -25.74
N VAL A 461 -23.65 6.98 -25.18
CA VAL A 461 -22.62 7.84 -24.56
C VAL A 461 -22.66 7.71 -23.04
N PHE A 462 -21.50 7.49 -22.43
CA PHE A 462 -21.36 7.28 -20.98
C PHE A 462 -20.28 8.18 -20.38
N HIS A 463 -20.46 8.56 -19.13
CA HIS A 463 -19.41 9.16 -18.29
C HIS A 463 -19.04 8.20 -17.17
N LEU A 464 -17.75 8.13 -16.82
CA LEU A 464 -17.29 7.41 -15.65
C LEU A 464 -16.11 8.13 -15.00
N SER A 465 -16.26 8.57 -13.76
CA SER A 465 -15.16 9.14 -12.98
C SER A 465 -15.39 8.96 -11.48
N THR A 466 -14.45 9.40 -10.65
CA THR A 466 -14.61 9.31 -9.18
C THR A 466 -15.55 10.38 -8.60
N THR A 467 -16.24 11.19 -9.41
CA THR A 467 -17.41 11.97 -8.96
C THR A 467 -18.61 11.07 -8.66
N MET A 468 -18.57 9.82 -9.11
CA MET A 468 -19.54 8.79 -8.78
C MET A 468 -19.05 7.95 -7.58
N TYR A 469 -19.91 7.71 -6.60
CA TYR A 469 -19.58 6.81 -5.49
C TYR A 469 -19.36 5.36 -5.97
N PRO A 470 -18.61 4.52 -5.22
CA PRO A 470 -18.25 3.15 -5.65
C PRO A 470 -19.40 2.29 -6.18
N ASN A 471 -20.52 2.19 -5.45
CA ASN A 471 -21.67 1.38 -5.88
C ASN A 471 -22.26 1.87 -7.22
N HIS A 472 -22.35 3.18 -7.43
CA HIS A 472 -22.79 3.78 -8.70
C HIS A 472 -21.84 3.41 -9.85
N ARG A 473 -20.53 3.58 -9.64
CA ARG A 473 -19.51 3.20 -10.65
C ARG A 473 -19.62 1.74 -11.07
N ARG A 474 -19.84 0.81 -10.12
CA ARG A 474 -20.01 -0.62 -10.45
C ARG A 474 -21.21 -0.86 -11.36
N ARG A 475 -22.33 -0.15 -11.14
CA ARG A 475 -23.52 -0.25 -12.02
C ARG A 475 -23.23 0.25 -13.43
N VAL A 476 -22.61 1.42 -13.55
CA VAL A 476 -22.25 2.02 -14.85
C VAL A 476 -21.27 1.11 -15.60
N LEU A 477 -20.25 0.58 -14.92
CA LEU A 477 -19.31 -0.38 -15.51
C LEU A 477 -19.98 -1.66 -15.99
N LYS A 478 -20.95 -2.20 -15.24
CA LYS A 478 -21.71 -3.38 -15.66
C LYS A 478 -22.50 -3.12 -16.96
N LEU A 479 -23.10 -1.94 -17.09
CA LEU A 479 -23.81 -1.52 -18.29
C LEU A 479 -22.87 -1.39 -19.50
N ILE A 480 -21.75 -0.68 -19.33
CA ILE A 480 -20.73 -0.50 -20.38
C ILE A 480 -20.21 -1.87 -20.85
N ARG A 481 -19.87 -2.78 -19.93
CA ARG A 481 -19.41 -4.14 -20.28
C ARG A 481 -20.44 -4.91 -21.09
N SER A 482 -21.73 -4.78 -20.77
CA SER A 482 -22.81 -5.42 -21.53
C SER A 482 -22.84 -4.92 -22.96
N ARG A 483 -22.82 -3.60 -23.16
CA ARG A 483 -22.86 -2.98 -24.49
C ARG A 483 -21.66 -3.34 -25.35
N LEU A 484 -20.46 -3.27 -24.78
CA LEU A 484 -19.23 -3.67 -25.46
C LEU A 484 -19.31 -5.12 -25.94
N LYS A 485 -19.79 -6.04 -25.09
CA LYS A 485 -19.95 -7.46 -25.43
C LYS A 485 -21.02 -7.72 -26.49
N GLN A 486 -22.08 -6.91 -26.51
CA GLN A 486 -23.17 -6.99 -27.49
C GLN A 486 -22.82 -6.34 -28.83
N GLY A 487 -21.67 -5.64 -28.93
CA GLY A 487 -21.30 -4.90 -30.13
C GLY A 487 -22.18 -3.68 -30.37
N GLU A 488 -22.75 -3.10 -29.30
CA GLU A 488 -23.53 -1.86 -29.38
C GLU A 488 -22.61 -0.64 -29.36
N THR A 489 -23.10 0.49 -29.87
CA THR A 489 -22.45 1.80 -29.77
C THR A 489 -22.16 2.12 -28.30
N CYS A 490 -20.90 2.43 -28.01
CA CYS A 490 -20.44 2.71 -26.65
C CYS A 490 -19.27 3.71 -26.68
N ILE A 491 -19.59 4.98 -26.46
CA ILE A 491 -18.61 6.06 -26.30
C ILE A 491 -18.48 6.35 -24.82
N LEU A 492 -17.35 5.97 -24.21
CA LEU A 492 -17.07 6.22 -22.80
C LEU A 492 -16.14 7.41 -22.65
N ILE A 493 -16.57 8.42 -21.89
CA ILE A 493 -15.72 9.53 -21.46
C ILE A 493 -15.32 9.31 -20.00
N SER A 494 -14.03 9.31 -19.73
CA SER A 494 -13.49 9.01 -18.41
C SER A 494 -12.25 9.84 -18.07
N THR A 495 -11.76 9.64 -16.85
CA THR A 495 -10.45 10.09 -16.39
C THR A 495 -9.51 8.88 -16.26
N SER A 496 -8.36 9.03 -15.63
CA SER A 496 -7.41 7.92 -15.38
C SER A 496 -7.97 6.74 -14.57
N LEU A 497 -9.22 6.80 -14.10
CA LEU A 497 -9.89 5.71 -13.38
C LEU A 497 -9.96 4.40 -14.19
N VAL A 498 -10.04 4.47 -15.52
CA VAL A 498 -10.16 3.30 -16.40
C VAL A 498 -8.81 2.73 -16.85
N GLU A 499 -7.70 3.40 -16.53
CA GLU A 499 -6.36 2.99 -16.96
C GLU A 499 -5.93 1.69 -16.26
N ALA A 500 -6.27 1.56 -14.98
CA ALA A 500 -5.92 0.40 -14.15
C ALA A 500 -7.16 -0.21 -13.48
N GLY A 501 -7.26 -1.53 -13.50
CA GLY A 501 -8.26 -2.26 -12.72
C GLY A 501 -9.67 -2.33 -13.25
N VAL A 502 -9.88 -1.94 -14.50
CA VAL A 502 -11.18 -2.03 -15.16
C VAL A 502 -11.06 -2.90 -16.39
N ASP A 503 -11.79 -4.01 -16.44
CA ASP A 503 -11.84 -4.88 -17.61
C ASP A 503 -12.80 -4.32 -18.68
N LEU A 504 -12.22 -3.63 -19.68
CA LEU A 504 -12.88 -3.01 -20.82
C LEU A 504 -12.00 -3.17 -22.07
N ASP A 505 -12.64 -3.37 -23.22
CA ASP A 505 -12.01 -3.56 -24.54
C ASP A 505 -12.76 -2.73 -25.59
N PHE A 506 -12.11 -1.68 -26.10
CA PHE A 506 -12.64 -0.74 -27.08
C PHE A 506 -11.97 -0.90 -28.45
N GLU A 507 -12.62 -0.37 -29.49
CA GLU A 507 -12.06 -0.27 -30.86
C GLU A 507 -11.00 0.83 -30.92
N THR A 508 -11.37 2.00 -30.42
CA THR A 508 -10.57 3.21 -30.50
C THR A 508 -10.36 3.79 -29.09
N VAL A 509 -9.15 4.26 -28.80
CA VAL A 509 -8.85 5.00 -27.57
C VAL A 509 -8.35 6.39 -27.92
N TYR A 510 -8.91 7.41 -27.27
CA TYR A 510 -8.43 8.78 -27.28
C TYR A 510 -7.87 9.08 -25.90
N ARG A 511 -6.61 9.47 -25.81
CA ARG A 511 -5.97 9.84 -24.55
C ARG A 511 -5.41 11.25 -24.65
N GLN A 512 -5.94 12.16 -23.82
CA GLN A 512 -5.31 13.46 -23.64
C GLN A 512 -3.88 13.23 -23.15
N ILE A 513 -2.92 14.02 -23.60
CA ILE A 513 -1.52 13.86 -23.27
C ILE A 513 -1.31 13.83 -21.75
N ALA A 514 -0.55 12.82 -21.31
CA ALA A 514 -0.28 12.51 -19.91
C ALA A 514 1.13 11.91 -19.78
N GLY A 515 1.44 11.26 -18.66
CA GLY A 515 2.64 10.43 -18.55
C GLY A 515 2.62 9.26 -19.54
N VAL A 516 3.80 8.80 -19.96
CA VAL A 516 3.94 7.71 -20.94
C VAL A 516 3.35 6.40 -20.40
N ASP A 517 3.54 6.13 -19.11
CA ASP A 517 2.92 5.03 -18.36
C ASP A 517 1.38 5.07 -18.46
N SER A 518 0.77 6.22 -18.19
CA SER A 518 -0.68 6.44 -18.26
C SER A 518 -1.22 6.25 -19.70
N MET A 519 -0.48 6.72 -20.71
CA MET A 519 -0.84 6.52 -22.12
C MET A 519 -0.77 5.05 -22.55
N ILE A 520 0.24 4.31 -22.08
CA ILE A 520 0.39 2.86 -22.34
C ILE A 520 -0.71 2.06 -21.63
N GLN A 521 -1.05 2.41 -20.38
CA GLN A 521 -2.14 1.77 -19.64
C GLN A 521 -3.50 1.99 -20.33
N ALA A 522 -3.76 3.20 -20.82
CA ALA A 522 -4.94 3.51 -21.63
C ALA A 522 -4.94 2.71 -22.95
N ALA A 523 -3.80 2.60 -23.61
CA ALA A 523 -3.65 1.77 -24.82
C ALA A 523 -3.96 0.29 -24.57
N GLY A 524 -3.73 -0.22 -23.36
CA GLY A 524 -4.12 -1.57 -22.94
C GLY A 524 -5.64 -1.82 -22.86
N ARG A 525 -6.46 -0.80 -23.17
CA ARG A 525 -7.93 -0.88 -23.33
C ARG A 525 -8.37 -0.84 -24.80
N CYS A 526 -7.44 -0.65 -25.74
CA CYS A 526 -7.67 -0.76 -27.18
C CYS A 526 -7.33 -2.18 -27.63
N ASN A 527 -8.28 -2.88 -28.26
CA ASN A 527 -8.09 -4.24 -28.80
C ASN A 527 -7.40 -5.19 -27.81
N ARG A 528 -7.81 -5.11 -26.54
CA ARG A 528 -7.24 -5.85 -25.40
C ARG A 528 -7.30 -7.36 -25.63
N GLU A 529 -8.38 -7.84 -26.22
CA GLU A 529 -8.59 -9.26 -26.53
C GLU A 529 -7.93 -9.70 -27.85
N GLY A 530 -7.32 -8.76 -28.61
CA GLY A 530 -6.65 -9.06 -29.87
C GLY A 530 -7.58 -9.57 -30.98
N LYS A 531 -8.87 -9.21 -30.93
CA LYS A 531 -9.89 -9.67 -31.88
C LYS A 531 -9.86 -8.91 -33.21
N ARG A 532 -9.15 -7.78 -33.27
CA ARG A 532 -9.11 -6.87 -34.42
C ARG A 532 -7.70 -6.78 -35.00
N PRO A 533 -7.54 -6.55 -36.31
CA PRO A 533 -6.24 -6.27 -36.91
C PRO A 533 -5.59 -5.03 -36.27
N LEU A 534 -4.25 -5.06 -36.15
CA LEU A 534 -3.48 -3.97 -35.52
C LEU A 534 -3.70 -2.61 -36.21
N GLN A 535 -3.84 -2.61 -37.54
CA GLN A 535 -4.05 -1.41 -38.35
C GLN A 535 -5.37 -0.68 -38.05
N ASP A 536 -6.37 -1.42 -37.54
CA ASP A 536 -7.71 -0.93 -37.19
C ASP A 536 -7.81 -0.58 -35.69
N SER A 537 -6.73 -0.75 -34.93
CA SER A 537 -6.69 -0.56 -33.47
C SER A 537 -5.86 0.68 -33.14
N ARG A 538 -6.54 1.82 -32.97
CA ARG A 538 -5.90 3.14 -32.87
C ARG A 538 -5.97 3.73 -31.48
N VAL A 539 -4.83 4.27 -31.03
CA VAL A 539 -4.73 5.11 -29.84
C VAL A 539 -4.33 6.51 -30.26
N TYR A 540 -5.30 7.43 -30.23
CA TYR A 540 -5.07 8.82 -30.57
C TYR A 540 -4.59 9.60 -29.35
N ILE A 541 -3.39 10.16 -29.44
CA ILE A 541 -2.85 11.09 -28.44
C ILE A 541 -3.18 12.51 -28.88
N PHE A 542 -3.76 13.30 -27.98
CA PHE A 542 -4.18 14.66 -28.27
C PHE A 542 -3.94 15.61 -27.09
N ASP A 543 -4.03 16.90 -27.33
CA ASP A 543 -4.17 17.91 -26.27
C ASP A 543 -5.30 18.88 -26.64
N PHE A 544 -5.85 19.59 -25.66
CA PHE A 544 -6.88 20.59 -25.93
C PHE A 544 -6.28 21.97 -26.19
N GLU A 545 -7.00 22.80 -26.94
CA GLU A 545 -6.70 24.23 -27.02
C GLU A 545 -6.83 24.91 -25.64
N GLY A 546 -5.85 25.75 -25.31
CA GLY A 546 -5.76 26.42 -24.02
C GLY A 546 -5.00 25.60 -22.96
N ALA A 547 -4.24 26.29 -22.12
CA ALA A 547 -3.49 25.63 -21.05
C ALA A 547 -4.44 25.28 -19.88
N GLU A 548 -4.80 24.00 -19.75
CA GLU A 548 -5.33 23.49 -18.48
C GLU A 548 -4.20 23.42 -17.47
N ASN A 549 -4.34 24.13 -16.34
CA ASN A 549 -3.38 24.05 -15.27
C ASN A 549 -3.66 22.80 -14.42
N VAL A 550 -2.91 21.73 -14.67
CA VAL A 550 -2.86 20.53 -13.82
C VAL A 550 -1.45 20.44 -13.21
N PRO A 551 -1.14 21.23 -12.16
CA PRO A 551 0.23 21.34 -11.64
C PRO A 551 0.89 19.99 -11.30
N SER A 552 0.10 19.05 -10.78
CA SER A 552 0.57 17.73 -10.34
C SER A 552 1.03 16.80 -11.47
N GLN A 553 0.58 17.05 -12.72
CA GLN A 553 0.90 16.23 -13.89
C GLN A 553 1.80 16.95 -14.90
N ARG A 554 2.10 18.23 -14.68
CA ARG A 554 2.79 19.09 -15.65
C ARG A 554 4.12 18.51 -16.12
N GLN A 555 4.97 18.09 -15.19
CA GLN A 555 6.30 17.56 -15.53
C GLN A 555 6.21 16.20 -16.25
N GLN A 556 5.24 15.35 -15.90
CA GLN A 556 4.98 14.11 -16.62
C GLN A 556 4.56 14.40 -18.07
N MET A 557 3.67 15.36 -18.28
CA MET A 557 3.23 15.79 -19.61
C MET A 557 4.37 16.43 -20.41
N ASP A 558 5.20 17.25 -19.78
CA ASP A 558 6.33 17.92 -20.44
C ASP A 558 7.38 16.91 -20.93
N ALA A 559 7.72 15.91 -20.11
CA ALA A 559 8.60 14.81 -20.51
C ALA A 559 8.02 14.00 -21.69
N ALA A 560 6.72 13.65 -21.62
CA ALA A 560 6.05 12.93 -22.70
C ALA A 560 5.95 13.76 -24.00
N LYS A 561 5.67 15.07 -23.90
CA LYS A 561 5.66 16.02 -25.03
C LYS A 561 7.02 16.10 -25.72
N SER A 562 8.12 16.02 -24.96
CA SER A 562 9.46 16.00 -25.54
C SER A 562 9.66 14.77 -26.43
N LEU A 563 9.35 13.58 -25.92
CA LEU A 563 9.49 12.33 -26.70
C LEU A 563 8.62 12.32 -27.96
N LEU A 564 7.37 12.78 -27.86
CA LEU A 564 6.47 12.86 -29.00
C LEU A 564 6.96 13.82 -30.08
N LYS A 565 7.65 14.92 -29.71
CA LYS A 565 8.26 15.85 -30.69
C LYS A 565 9.42 15.22 -31.43
N ASP A 566 10.17 14.34 -30.77
CA ASP A 566 11.30 13.63 -31.36
C ASP A 566 10.87 12.41 -32.21
N GLY A 567 9.56 12.16 -32.31
CA GLY A 567 9.00 11.06 -33.11
C GLY A 567 9.19 9.68 -32.46
N ALA A 568 9.41 9.62 -31.15
CA ALA A 568 9.60 8.38 -30.42
C ALA A 568 8.34 7.48 -30.46
N ASP A 569 8.53 6.16 -30.60
CA ASP A 569 7.46 5.19 -30.37
C ASP A 569 7.26 5.03 -28.86
N LEU A 570 6.13 5.52 -28.34
CA LEU A 570 5.84 5.45 -26.91
C LEU A 570 5.71 4.01 -26.37
N SER A 571 5.52 3.01 -27.23
CA SER A 571 5.49 1.60 -26.84
C SER A 571 6.86 0.94 -26.75
N ASP A 572 7.91 1.64 -27.18
CA ASP A 572 9.27 1.12 -27.20
C ASP A 572 9.95 1.19 -25.81
N PRO A 573 10.60 0.12 -25.33
CA PRO A 573 11.27 0.10 -24.03
C PRO A 573 12.35 1.18 -23.83
N GLU A 574 13.08 1.57 -24.87
CA GLU A 574 14.09 2.63 -24.75
C GLU A 574 13.43 4.00 -24.56
N SER A 575 12.32 4.25 -25.27
CA SER A 575 11.53 5.46 -25.12
C SER A 575 10.91 5.58 -23.72
N ILE A 576 10.42 4.47 -23.16
CA ILE A 576 9.91 4.41 -21.78
C ILE A 576 11.05 4.68 -20.78
N THR A 577 12.22 4.10 -20.99
CA THR A 577 13.40 4.33 -20.14
C THR A 577 13.81 5.80 -20.17
N CYS A 578 13.87 6.41 -21.36
CA CYS A 578 14.18 7.83 -21.54
C CYS A 578 13.17 8.72 -20.82
N TYR A 579 11.87 8.41 -20.95
CA TYR A 579 10.80 9.12 -20.23
C TYR A 579 11.05 9.19 -18.73
N PHE A 580 11.30 8.04 -18.08
CA PHE A 580 11.49 8.01 -16.63
C PHE A 580 12.76 8.73 -16.20
N LYS A 581 13.86 8.63 -16.97
CA LYS A 581 15.09 9.40 -16.69
C LYS A 581 14.84 10.90 -16.72
N MET A 582 14.14 11.40 -17.74
CA MET A 582 13.77 12.81 -17.84
C MET A 582 12.88 13.23 -16.66
N LEU A 583 11.85 12.44 -16.36
CA LEU A 583 10.92 12.72 -15.27
C LEU A 583 11.63 12.79 -13.91
N TYR A 584 12.52 11.84 -13.64
CA TYR A 584 13.29 11.79 -12.40
C TYR A 584 14.27 12.94 -12.28
N HIS A 585 14.94 13.30 -13.38
CA HIS A 585 15.79 14.48 -13.41
C HIS A 585 14.99 15.77 -13.09
N TYR A 586 13.77 15.93 -13.63
CA TYR A 586 12.92 17.09 -13.33
C TYR A 586 12.39 17.14 -11.90
N LYS A 587 12.39 16.01 -11.18
CA LYS A 587 11.79 15.86 -9.85
C LYS A 587 12.79 15.49 -8.76
N GLU A 588 14.09 15.58 -9.01
CA GLU A 588 15.13 15.13 -8.08
C GLU A 588 14.99 15.72 -6.66
N ASP A 589 14.68 17.01 -6.58
CA ASP A 589 14.47 17.75 -5.32
C ASP A 589 13.12 17.45 -4.64
N GLN A 590 12.18 16.83 -5.37
CA GLN A 590 10.86 16.49 -4.85
C GLN A 590 10.79 15.04 -4.36
N MET A 591 11.83 14.22 -4.58
CA MET A 591 11.76 12.77 -4.28
C MET A 591 11.81 12.40 -2.80
N ASP A 592 12.12 13.36 -1.95
CA ASP A 592 12.00 13.27 -0.49
C ASP A 592 11.36 14.56 0.04
N LYS A 593 10.14 14.85 -0.41
CA LYS A 593 9.44 16.13 -0.20
C LYS A 593 9.28 16.51 1.28
N LYS A 594 9.19 15.52 2.17
CA LYS A 594 9.06 15.70 3.62
C LYS A 594 10.41 15.57 4.35
N GLU A 595 11.52 15.49 3.61
CA GLU A 595 12.88 15.35 4.13
C GLU A 595 13.04 14.16 5.11
N VAL A 596 12.34 13.06 4.84
CA VAL A 596 12.25 11.88 5.70
C VAL A 596 13.63 11.30 6.00
N LEU A 597 14.53 11.34 5.02
CA LEU A 597 15.88 10.80 5.19
C LEU A 597 16.74 11.66 6.12
N SER A 598 16.44 12.95 6.25
CA SER A 598 17.18 13.85 7.16
C SER A 598 16.80 13.63 8.64
N GLU A 599 15.60 13.11 8.90
CA GLU A 599 15.07 12.79 10.23
C GLU A 599 15.69 11.52 10.86
N PHE A 600 16.56 10.82 10.10
CA PHE A 600 17.32 9.66 10.55
C PHE A 600 18.81 9.87 10.32
N LYS A 601 19.42 10.83 11.04
CA LYS A 601 20.85 11.15 10.90
C LYS A 601 21.53 11.38 12.24
N ASN A 602 22.83 11.09 12.32
CA ASN A 602 23.68 11.37 13.47
C ASN A 602 23.17 10.77 14.81
N LYS A 603 22.45 9.65 14.75
CA LYS A 603 21.75 9.04 15.90
C LYS A 603 20.66 9.92 16.54
N ASP A 604 20.23 10.97 15.85
CA ASP A 604 19.11 11.84 16.22
C ASP A 604 17.89 11.41 15.39
N TYR A 605 17.15 10.41 15.88
CA TYR A 605 16.09 9.75 15.11
C TYR A 605 14.69 10.20 15.55
N HIS A 606 13.89 10.70 14.60
CA HIS A 606 12.55 11.24 14.84
C HIS A 606 11.43 10.32 14.31
N PHE A 607 11.22 9.19 14.98
CA PHE A 607 10.21 8.20 14.58
C PHE A 607 8.78 8.73 14.65
N ALA A 608 8.41 9.47 15.69
CA ALA A 608 7.05 9.96 15.88
C ALA A 608 6.71 11.03 14.85
N LYS A 609 7.64 11.94 14.56
CA LYS A 609 7.49 12.93 13.47
C LYS A 609 7.30 12.25 12.11
N VAL A 610 8.23 11.38 11.71
CA VAL A 610 8.16 10.68 10.41
C VAL A 610 6.91 9.83 10.30
N GLY A 611 6.53 9.10 11.36
CA GLY A 611 5.32 8.27 11.34
C GLY A 611 4.01 9.05 11.22
N ASN A 612 4.03 10.36 11.51
CA ASN A 612 2.89 11.25 11.28
C ASN A 612 2.94 11.91 9.89
N GLU A 613 4.12 12.25 9.39
CA GLU A 613 4.31 13.01 8.14
C GLU A 613 4.40 12.13 6.89
N PHE A 614 4.91 10.90 7.01
CA PHE A 614 5.00 9.94 5.91
C PHE A 614 3.60 9.41 5.57
N ARG A 615 2.93 10.11 4.65
CA ARG A 615 1.58 9.76 4.17
C ARG A 615 1.57 9.78 2.66
N LEU A 616 1.34 8.62 2.05
CA LEU A 616 1.35 8.50 0.59
C LEU A 616 0.11 9.14 -0.06
N ILE A 617 -0.95 9.31 0.73
CA ILE A 617 -2.13 10.09 0.36
C ILE A 617 -2.21 11.25 1.36
N GLU A 618 -2.02 12.49 0.88
CA GLU A 618 -2.11 13.70 1.73
C GLU A 618 -3.56 13.92 2.24
N GLU A 619 -3.71 14.34 3.50
CA GLU A 619 -4.97 14.80 4.07
C GLU A 619 -5.35 16.19 3.49
N GLY A 620 -6.63 16.38 3.14
CA GLY A 620 -7.13 17.54 2.36
C GLY A 620 -8.31 17.21 1.43
N ASN A 621 -8.84 15.99 1.51
CA ASN A 621 -10.08 15.61 0.85
C ASN A 621 -11.20 15.50 1.88
N LYS A 622 -12.31 16.20 1.63
CA LYS A 622 -13.53 16.03 2.41
C LYS A 622 -14.36 14.90 1.82
N THR A 623 -14.97 14.10 2.70
CA THR A 623 -15.83 12.97 2.32
C THR A 623 -17.28 13.44 2.25
N VAL A 624 -17.90 13.30 1.08
CA VAL A 624 -19.32 13.64 0.86
C VAL A 624 -20.13 12.37 0.65
N PHE A 625 -21.05 12.10 1.56
CA PHE A 625 -22.01 11.00 1.53
C PHE A 625 -23.21 11.34 0.66
N ILE A 626 -23.56 10.44 -0.25
CA ILE A 626 -24.63 10.62 -1.22
C ILE A 626 -25.81 9.72 -0.84
N ASN A 627 -26.83 10.31 -0.22
CA ASN A 627 -28.01 9.61 0.29
C ASN A 627 -29.12 9.47 -0.77
N ARG A 628 -28.89 8.65 -1.80
CA ARG A 628 -29.88 8.41 -2.89
C ARG A 628 -30.47 7.00 -2.93
N GLU A 629 -29.90 6.07 -2.17
CA GLU A 629 -30.32 4.66 -2.14
C GLU A 629 -30.89 4.33 -0.76
N GLU A 630 -31.83 3.39 -0.69
CA GLU A 630 -32.47 2.99 0.57
C GLU A 630 -31.45 2.54 1.63
N GLU A 631 -30.46 1.73 1.22
CA GLU A 631 -29.36 1.28 2.07
C GLU A 631 -28.49 2.45 2.57
N ALA A 632 -28.25 3.45 1.71
CA ALA A 632 -27.53 4.67 2.11
C ALA A 632 -28.31 5.44 3.19
N GLY A 633 -29.64 5.52 3.06
CA GLY A 633 -30.51 6.14 4.06
C GLY A 633 -30.46 5.44 5.41
N GLN A 634 -30.44 4.11 5.41
CA GLN A 634 -30.29 3.31 6.64
C GLN A 634 -28.94 3.56 7.31
N ILE A 635 -27.85 3.58 6.53
CA ILE A 635 -26.49 3.87 7.04
C ILE A 635 -26.42 5.28 7.62
N LEU A 636 -27.00 6.26 6.94
CA LEU A 636 -27.01 7.64 7.42
C LEU A 636 -27.75 7.79 8.75
N GLN A 637 -28.89 7.11 8.92
CA GLN A 637 -29.61 7.10 10.19
C GLN A 637 -28.77 6.47 11.31
N GLN A 638 -28.08 5.37 11.04
CA GLN A 638 -27.17 4.76 12.01
C GLN A 638 -26.06 5.74 12.42
N LEU A 639 -25.38 6.36 11.45
CA LEU A 639 -24.31 7.32 11.71
C LEU A 639 -24.78 8.51 12.56
N ARG A 640 -26.02 8.97 12.38
CA ARG A 640 -26.59 10.10 13.13
C ARG A 640 -27.05 9.77 14.54
N PHE A 641 -27.73 8.64 14.70
CA PHE A 641 -28.48 8.34 15.93
C PHE A 641 -27.85 7.26 16.79
N GLN A 642 -26.99 6.41 16.21
CA GLN A 642 -26.38 5.26 16.89
C GLN A 642 -24.85 5.38 16.99
N GLY A 643 -24.28 6.47 16.49
CA GLY A 643 -22.84 6.66 16.35
C GLY A 643 -22.26 5.85 15.20
N TYR A 644 -20.94 5.72 15.16
CA TYR A 644 -20.24 5.00 14.10
C TYR A 644 -19.31 3.92 14.64
N THR A 645 -19.21 2.84 13.88
CA THR A 645 -18.15 1.83 14.02
C THR A 645 -17.27 1.87 12.77
N LYS A 646 -16.10 1.22 12.80
CA LYS A 646 -15.27 1.05 11.59
C LYS A 646 -16.07 0.37 10.47
N GLY A 647 -16.89 -0.64 10.80
CA GLY A 647 -17.77 -1.32 9.85
C GLY A 647 -18.85 -0.41 9.26
N THR A 648 -19.50 0.44 10.08
CA THR A 648 -20.50 1.40 9.60
C THR A 648 -19.87 2.43 8.65
N LEU A 649 -18.69 2.97 8.99
CA LEU A 649 -17.97 3.92 8.12
C LEU A 649 -17.56 3.27 6.79
N ARG A 650 -17.13 2.01 6.80
CA ARG A 650 -16.77 1.29 5.57
C ARG A 650 -17.98 1.05 4.66
N LYS A 651 -19.13 0.67 5.22
CA LYS A 651 -20.39 0.60 4.44
C LYS A 651 -20.74 1.97 3.87
N ALA A 652 -20.57 3.03 4.66
CA ALA A 652 -20.82 4.39 4.22
C ALA A 652 -19.93 4.82 3.06
N GLN A 653 -18.64 4.45 3.06
CA GLN A 653 -17.68 4.75 1.99
C GLN A 653 -18.14 4.27 0.60
N GLN A 654 -18.99 3.23 0.51
CA GLN A 654 -19.55 2.75 -0.76
C GLN A 654 -20.51 3.75 -1.43
N TYR A 655 -20.99 4.74 -0.66
CA TYR A 655 -21.89 5.82 -1.06
C TYR A 655 -21.23 7.20 -0.95
N CYS A 656 -19.91 7.25 -0.73
CA CYS A 656 -19.17 8.49 -0.59
C CYS A 656 -18.41 8.88 -1.86
N VAL A 657 -18.20 10.18 -2.00
CA VAL A 657 -17.32 10.83 -2.97
C VAL A 657 -16.33 11.70 -2.22
N SER A 658 -15.04 11.60 -2.55
CA SER A 658 -14.03 12.49 -2.01
C SER A 658 -13.86 13.72 -2.91
N ILE A 659 -13.89 14.90 -2.31
CA ILE A 659 -13.69 16.19 -2.99
C ILE A 659 -12.54 16.96 -2.34
N TYR A 660 -11.80 17.75 -3.13
CA TYR A 660 -10.73 18.59 -2.59
C TYR A 660 -11.31 19.80 -1.84
N ASP A 661 -10.52 20.39 -0.95
CA ASP A 661 -10.90 21.53 -0.12
C ASP A 661 -11.52 22.68 -0.93
N LYS A 662 -10.98 23.01 -2.11
CA LYS A 662 -11.51 24.09 -2.95
C LYS A 662 -12.93 23.81 -3.47
N GLU A 663 -13.22 22.56 -3.85
CA GLU A 663 -14.57 22.15 -4.22
C GLU A 663 -15.50 22.15 -3.00
N PHE A 664 -15.00 21.67 -1.86
CA PHE A 664 -15.74 21.65 -0.61
C PHE A 664 -16.16 23.06 -0.16
N GLU A 665 -15.23 24.02 -0.13
CA GLU A 665 -15.51 25.42 0.25
C GLU A 665 -16.62 26.03 -0.59
N LYS A 666 -16.63 25.77 -1.91
CA LYS A 666 -17.67 26.24 -2.82
C LYS A 666 -19.03 25.63 -2.51
N MET A 667 -19.09 24.31 -2.36
CA MET A 667 -20.33 23.59 -2.10
C MET A 667 -20.90 23.91 -0.71
N ASN A 668 -20.03 23.96 0.30
CA ASN A 668 -20.39 24.31 1.67
C ASN A 668 -20.87 25.78 1.74
N GLY A 669 -20.18 26.71 1.07
CA GLY A 669 -20.59 28.12 0.98
C GLY A 669 -21.92 28.33 0.25
N ALA A 670 -22.29 27.42 -0.66
CA ALA A 670 -23.60 27.40 -1.32
C ALA A 670 -24.69 26.66 -0.53
N GLY A 671 -24.39 26.18 0.69
CA GLY A 671 -25.33 25.47 1.54
C GLY A 671 -25.71 24.07 1.04
N MET A 672 -24.87 23.44 0.22
CA MET A 672 -25.15 22.13 -0.38
C MET A 672 -24.74 20.95 0.51
N LEU A 673 -23.95 21.19 1.55
CA LEU A 673 -23.35 20.18 2.41
C LEU A 673 -23.78 20.38 3.85
N ARG A 674 -23.93 19.27 4.58
CA ARG A 674 -24.23 19.28 6.02
C ARG A 674 -23.35 18.26 6.75
N PRO A 675 -22.70 18.61 7.88
CA PRO A 675 -21.99 17.62 8.69
C PRO A 675 -22.91 16.46 9.09
N ILE A 676 -22.41 15.22 9.05
CA ILE A 676 -23.22 14.06 9.45
C ILE A 676 -23.31 13.93 10.97
N SER A 677 -22.19 14.14 11.67
CA SER A 677 -22.07 14.11 13.12
C SER A 677 -20.97 15.09 13.56
N GLU A 678 -21.06 15.62 14.78
CA GLU A 678 -20.00 16.44 15.38
C GLU A 678 -18.72 15.62 15.63
N ASP A 679 -18.84 14.31 15.84
CA ASP A 679 -17.72 13.39 16.12
C ASP A 679 -17.02 12.86 14.86
N LEU A 680 -17.49 13.23 13.66
CA LEU A 680 -16.94 12.81 12.37
C LEU A 680 -16.41 14.04 11.62
N GLU A 681 -15.14 14.36 11.87
CA GLU A 681 -14.43 15.38 11.11
C GLU A 681 -14.40 15.01 9.62
N ASP A 682 -14.48 16.04 8.78
CA ASP A 682 -14.35 15.93 7.32
C ASP A 682 -15.38 15.01 6.62
N PHE A 683 -16.51 14.73 7.27
CA PHE A 683 -17.56 13.86 6.76
C PHE A 683 -18.92 14.59 6.67
N TYR A 684 -19.40 14.79 5.44
CA TYR A 684 -20.59 15.60 5.14
C TYR A 684 -21.61 14.81 4.33
N GLU A 685 -22.89 15.08 4.50
CA GLU A 685 -23.96 14.65 3.61
C GLU A 685 -24.20 15.72 2.53
N LEU A 686 -24.40 15.29 1.29
CA LEU A 686 -24.96 16.13 0.24
C LEU A 686 -26.47 16.28 0.48
N ILE A 687 -26.94 17.50 0.75
CA ILE A 687 -28.36 17.76 1.02
C ILE A 687 -29.14 18.27 -0.20
N LEU A 688 -28.43 18.69 -1.25
CA LEU A 688 -29.04 19.13 -2.50
C LEU A 688 -28.96 18.03 -3.56
N ASP A 689 -30.05 17.26 -3.70
CA ASP A 689 -30.10 16.10 -4.61
C ASP A 689 -29.79 16.45 -6.07
N THR A 690 -30.12 17.66 -6.52
CA THR A 690 -29.84 18.11 -7.90
C THR A 690 -28.35 18.19 -8.21
N GLN A 691 -27.49 18.24 -7.19
CA GLN A 691 -26.04 18.31 -7.35
C GLN A 691 -25.40 16.95 -7.68
N TYR A 692 -26.17 15.85 -7.63
CA TYR A 692 -25.70 14.52 -8.00
C TYR A 692 -26.61 13.85 -9.03
N THR A 693 -26.09 13.56 -10.21
CA THR A 693 -26.84 12.94 -11.32
C THR A 693 -26.48 11.46 -11.50
N ASP A 694 -27.42 10.67 -12.04
CA ASP A 694 -27.16 9.27 -12.42
C ASP A 694 -26.24 9.14 -13.63
N GLU A 695 -26.06 10.21 -14.40
CA GLU A 695 -25.21 10.22 -15.58
C GLU A 695 -23.76 10.60 -15.28
N MET A 696 -23.52 11.57 -14.37
CA MET A 696 -22.18 12.16 -14.15
C MET A 696 -21.70 12.08 -12.69
N GLY A 697 -22.54 11.57 -11.77
CA GLY A 697 -22.27 11.66 -10.33
C GLY A 697 -22.36 13.10 -9.85
N LEU A 698 -21.48 13.46 -8.91
CA LEU A 698 -21.40 14.80 -8.33
C LEU A 698 -21.00 15.83 -9.39
N ASP A 699 -21.88 16.80 -9.65
CA ASP A 699 -21.62 17.89 -10.58
C ASP A 699 -20.58 18.86 -9.97
N LEU A 700 -19.54 19.20 -10.74
CA LEU A 700 -18.45 20.07 -10.31
C LEU A 700 -18.57 21.51 -10.88
N GLY A 701 -19.66 21.81 -11.60
CA GLY A 701 -19.93 23.08 -12.26
C GLY A 701 -20.41 24.23 -11.36
N VAL A 702 -20.40 24.08 -10.03
CA VAL A 702 -20.92 25.11 -9.11
C VAL A 702 -20.05 26.38 -9.15
N GLU A 703 -20.63 27.48 -9.62
CA GLU A 703 -20.05 28.82 -9.53
C GLU A 703 -20.39 29.51 -8.19
N GLN A 704 -19.47 30.32 -7.65
CA GLN A 704 -19.72 31.12 -6.44
C GLN A 704 -20.86 32.11 -6.72
N GLY A 705 -21.96 32.01 -5.96
CA GLY A 705 -23.06 32.99 -6.02
C GLY A 705 -24.46 32.43 -6.19
N MET A 706 -24.66 31.10 -6.27
CA MET A 706 -26.00 30.52 -6.10
C MET A 706 -26.44 30.64 -4.63
N ALA A 707 -26.84 31.83 -4.21
CA ALA A 707 -27.62 32.01 -3.00
C ALA A 707 -29.00 31.38 -3.25
N LEU A 708 -29.16 30.10 -2.87
CA LEU A 708 -30.46 29.46 -2.84
C LEU A 708 -31.23 30.01 -1.63
N PHE A 709 -32.22 30.87 -1.91
CA PHE A 709 -33.26 31.21 -0.94
C PHE A 709 -34.01 29.93 -0.60
N ILE A 710 -33.74 29.36 0.58
CA ILE A 710 -34.58 28.31 1.16
C ILE A 710 -35.91 28.98 1.51
N GLY A 711 -36.94 28.64 0.75
CA GLY A 711 -38.35 28.94 1.04
C GLY A 711 -39.03 27.76 1.71
#